data_AF-A0A7G1KTY6-F1
#
_entry.id   AF-A0A7G1KTY6-F1
#
_cell.length_a   1.000
_cell.length_b   1.000
_cell.length_c   1.000
_cell.angle_alpha   90.00
_cell.angle_beta   90.00
_cell.angle_gamma   90.00
#
_symmetry.space_group_name_H-M   'P 1'
#
loop_
_entity.id
_entity.type
_entity.pdbx_description
1 polymer ?
#
loop_
_entity_poly.entity_id
_entity_poly.type
_entity_poly.pdbx_seq_one_letter_code
_entity_poly.pdbx_strand_id
1 'polypeptide(L)'
;MRREQRAALVEVLALEREIEDLAADALTTWLQVAADAALPALTAAAIPPDPDAITRTTAAWERELDRGFLPKFAAIVDRLLGADRDRLEEWRTRTLASVRERLLSIPARAARKVHAAIRDAAGQAVDAVRELAARALSPARWRSDAAEIGRTNGAAIYNATKLARAALEERDTGVTLDKVWLSLHDGHTRHTHQAADRQRVSLAADFVVGGAALRFPGDPYGPPGEVINCRCVIAIVQSALEIPAPARVASAADTGGTMAAKAFEALLIPTGVVGRSGYSMLAAGAELVDTVLPLPLKWQRADVPAHDGSVTVGAIEKLEMRDGGVWGIGTMLDNAETTEVEQQIEAGVTQPSVELVVRAETMTDASGTPITMETAEQLYMDGAQIVMRWDAVEIVGASLVSVPEFRDTSITLRDAEPGTVPPKLSVVAAVANARIVEPHRYPHEFFTDPELAEPIPIQVNSQGRVIGYLALWESKHRAYPDMPVTPYRTNCGYADFHQTTAYLDNGTTMAVGRLTVGGGHAIPGKGVQAALAHHDDVSTCWAYVIAGEDDFGIWVSGAIHFDADERMVKLALGTPHSGHWERTAGGRPELIIAHAVNDPGFANYYQRAADREGDLGMVACFAPAPVQPVANSALLDAVAERAVLAFVEHQAVQARADQVRAAMDAAGVRRKRSLAEAIRANHAARAGAR
;
A
#
# COMPACT_ATOMS: atom_id res chain seq x y z
N MET A 1 -16.40 3.99 19.40
CA MET A 1 -16.01 2.57 19.57
C MET A 1 -16.96 1.90 20.58
N ARG A 2 -17.68 0.86 20.17
CA ARG A 2 -18.60 0.10 21.04
C ARG A 2 -17.81 -0.66 22.11
N ARG A 3 -18.40 -0.95 23.28
CA ARG A 3 -17.72 -1.59 24.44
C ARG A 3 -17.01 -2.90 24.06
N GLU A 4 -17.62 -3.70 23.18
CA GLU A 4 -17.08 -4.97 22.68
C GLU A 4 -15.85 -4.79 21.78
N GLN A 5 -15.85 -3.78 20.90
CA GLN A 5 -14.68 -3.42 20.08
C GLN A 5 -13.50 -2.97 20.95
N ARG A 6 -13.78 -2.28 22.07
CA ARG A 6 -12.73 -1.88 23.03
C ARG A 6 -12.12 -3.09 23.73
N ALA A 7 -12.93 -4.06 24.14
CA ALA A 7 -12.45 -5.25 24.83
C ALA A 7 -11.60 -6.13 23.89
N ALA A 8 -12.07 -6.35 22.67
CA ALA A 8 -11.32 -7.11 21.66
C ALA A 8 -10.00 -6.43 21.28
N LEU A 9 -9.99 -5.09 21.15
CA LEU A 9 -8.74 -4.35 20.95
C LEU A 9 -7.73 -4.60 22.07
N VAL A 10 -8.17 -4.49 23.33
CA VAL A 10 -7.28 -4.65 24.49
C VAL A 10 -6.67 -6.06 24.51
N GLU A 11 -7.47 -7.09 24.20
CA GLU A 11 -6.98 -8.46 24.08
C GLU A 11 -5.95 -8.62 22.95
N VAL A 12 -6.23 -8.05 21.78
CA VAL A 12 -5.28 -8.09 20.65
C VAL A 12 -3.99 -7.36 21.00
N LEU A 13 -4.04 -6.13 21.53
CA LEU A 13 -2.84 -5.38 21.91
C LEU A 13 -2.01 -6.10 22.97
N ALA A 14 -2.67 -6.77 23.93
CA ALA A 14 -1.97 -7.59 24.92
C ALA A 14 -1.26 -8.78 24.28
N LEU A 15 -1.91 -9.47 23.33
CA LEU A 15 -1.31 -10.56 22.56
C LEU A 15 -0.15 -10.08 21.68
N GLU A 16 -0.32 -8.95 20.99
CA GLU A 16 0.73 -8.34 20.18
C GLU A 16 1.97 -8.08 21.01
N ARG A 17 1.79 -7.52 22.22
CA ARG A 17 2.90 -7.23 23.12
C ARG A 17 3.60 -8.49 23.61
N GLU A 18 2.83 -9.50 24.01
CA GLU A 18 3.38 -10.79 24.46
C GLU A 18 4.20 -11.44 23.34
N ILE A 19 3.68 -11.47 22.11
CA ILE A 19 4.37 -12.06 20.95
C ILE A 19 5.56 -11.20 20.51
N GLU A 20 5.48 -9.87 20.58
CA GLU A 20 6.61 -8.97 20.35
C GLU A 20 7.76 -9.28 21.31
N ASP A 21 7.47 -9.42 22.60
CA ASP A 21 8.48 -9.74 23.61
C ASP A 21 9.10 -11.13 23.34
N LEU A 22 8.30 -12.14 22.95
CA LEU A 22 8.81 -13.45 22.52
C LEU A 22 9.73 -13.37 21.29
N ALA A 23 9.34 -12.57 20.30
CA ALA A 23 10.13 -12.37 19.09
C ALA A 23 11.44 -11.62 19.40
N ALA A 24 11.38 -10.60 20.25
CA ALA A 24 12.53 -9.82 20.68
C ALA A 24 13.55 -10.69 21.44
N ASP A 25 13.11 -11.58 22.32
CA ASP A 25 13.97 -12.52 23.05
C ASP A 25 14.70 -13.48 22.08
N ALA A 26 13.94 -14.09 21.15
CA ALA A 26 14.50 -15.01 20.16
C ALA A 26 15.50 -14.31 19.24
N LEU A 27 15.15 -13.12 18.74
CA LEU A 27 16.00 -12.30 17.89
C LEU A 27 17.27 -11.87 18.63
N THR A 28 17.16 -11.41 19.88
CA THR A 28 18.32 -10.94 20.66
C THR A 28 19.35 -12.05 20.83
N THR A 29 18.90 -13.27 21.15
CA THR A 29 19.78 -14.44 21.30
C THR A 29 20.45 -14.81 19.99
N TRP A 30 19.68 -14.92 18.89
CA TRP A 30 20.21 -15.34 17.60
C TRP A 30 21.09 -14.29 16.91
N LEU A 31 20.77 -12.99 17.06
CA LEU A 31 21.51 -11.90 16.41
C LEU A 31 22.98 -11.86 16.83
N GLN A 32 23.30 -12.28 18.05
CA GLN A 32 24.69 -12.43 18.48
C GLN A 32 25.43 -13.48 17.63
N VAL A 33 24.81 -14.64 17.41
CA VAL A 33 25.35 -15.71 16.55
C VAL A 33 25.48 -15.24 15.10
N ALA A 34 24.49 -14.48 14.60
CA ALA A 34 24.54 -13.90 13.27
C ALA A 34 25.67 -12.86 13.13
N ALA A 35 25.89 -12.03 14.15
CA ALA A 35 26.97 -11.05 14.17
C ALA A 35 28.34 -11.73 14.18
N ASP A 36 28.54 -12.75 15.01
CA ASP A 36 29.80 -13.51 15.07
C ASP A 36 30.11 -14.21 13.74
N ALA A 37 29.08 -14.70 13.03
CA ALA A 37 29.25 -15.29 11.71
C ALA A 37 29.58 -14.24 10.63
N ALA A 38 28.90 -13.10 10.63
CA ALA A 38 29.07 -12.05 9.64
C ALA A 38 30.36 -11.24 9.81
N LEU A 39 30.91 -11.21 11.03
CA LEU A 39 32.06 -10.41 11.42
C LEU A 39 33.19 -11.31 11.95
N PRO A 40 33.89 -12.06 11.07
CA PRO A 40 34.97 -12.94 11.49
C PRO A 40 36.05 -12.17 12.28
N ALA A 41 36.73 -12.87 13.20
CA ALA A 41 37.71 -12.30 14.11
C ALA A 41 38.82 -11.52 13.38
N LEU A 42 39.22 -10.39 13.97
CA LEU A 42 40.26 -9.52 13.42
C LEU A 42 41.60 -10.28 13.38
N THR A 43 42.15 -10.45 12.17
CA THR A 43 43.56 -10.79 11.97
C THR A 43 44.33 -9.49 11.65
N ALA A 44 45.65 -9.57 11.43
CA ALA A 44 46.45 -8.41 11.04
C ALA A 44 45.97 -7.71 9.74
N ALA A 45 45.09 -8.35 8.97
CA ALA A 45 44.32 -7.75 7.89
C ALA A 45 42.87 -7.53 8.33
N ALA A 46 42.35 -6.30 8.22
CA ALA A 46 40.94 -6.02 8.42
C ALA A 46 40.11 -6.73 7.33
N ILE A 47 39.44 -7.83 7.68
CA ILE A 47 38.59 -8.61 6.75
C ILE A 47 37.22 -7.93 6.64
N PRO A 48 36.70 -7.68 5.43
CA PRO A 48 35.33 -7.18 5.24
C PRO A 48 34.26 -8.10 5.85
N PRO A 49 33.07 -7.57 6.20
CA PRO A 49 31.95 -8.41 6.63
C PRO A 49 31.53 -9.43 5.55
N ASP A 50 31.14 -10.63 5.98
CA ASP A 50 30.58 -11.70 5.12
C ASP A 50 29.06 -11.83 5.39
N PRO A 51 28.18 -11.12 4.67
CA PRO A 51 26.73 -11.21 4.86
C PRO A 51 26.18 -12.61 4.54
N ASP A 52 26.81 -13.35 3.63
CA ASP A 52 26.37 -14.69 3.25
C ASP A 52 26.62 -15.70 4.38
N ALA A 53 27.56 -15.41 5.28
CA ALA A 53 27.78 -16.18 6.50
C ALA A 53 26.53 -16.30 7.39
N ILE A 54 25.64 -15.31 7.35
CA ILE A 54 24.42 -15.29 8.15
C ILE A 54 23.49 -16.44 7.74
N THR A 55 23.48 -16.82 6.46
CA THR A 55 22.66 -17.96 5.99
C THR A 55 23.10 -19.29 6.62
N ARG A 56 24.39 -19.41 6.99
CA ARG A 56 24.93 -20.58 7.70
C ARG A 56 24.44 -20.67 9.16
N THR A 57 23.85 -19.61 9.71
CA THR A 57 23.28 -19.61 11.07
C THR A 57 21.80 -20.01 11.11
N THR A 58 21.21 -20.40 9.97
CA THR A 58 19.80 -20.84 9.89
C THR A 58 19.48 -21.95 10.89
N ALA A 59 20.36 -22.95 11.04
CA ALA A 59 20.16 -24.02 12.03
C ALA A 59 20.18 -23.52 13.48
N ALA A 60 20.89 -22.41 13.78
CA ALA A 60 20.84 -21.78 15.10
C ALA A 60 19.51 -21.05 15.30
N TRP A 61 19.03 -20.33 14.29
CA TRP A 61 17.72 -19.68 14.32
C TRP A 61 16.57 -20.68 14.53
N GLU A 62 16.58 -21.79 13.80
CA GLU A 62 15.58 -22.85 13.96
C GLU A 62 15.56 -23.40 15.39
N ARG A 63 16.72 -23.58 16.03
CA ARG A 63 16.77 -23.99 17.44
C ARG A 63 16.16 -22.96 18.38
N GLU A 64 16.39 -21.67 18.14
CA GLU A 64 15.77 -20.60 18.94
C GLU A 64 14.24 -20.57 18.74
N LEU A 65 13.76 -20.83 17.53
CA LEU A 65 12.33 -20.98 17.26
C LEU A 65 11.74 -22.20 17.99
N ASP A 66 12.36 -23.37 17.83
CA ASP A 66 11.83 -24.64 18.32
C ASP A 66 11.90 -24.77 19.85
N ARG A 67 12.92 -24.19 20.49
CA ARG A 67 13.11 -24.27 21.95
C ARG A 67 12.64 -23.02 22.71
N GLY A 68 12.68 -21.86 22.08
CA GLY A 68 12.38 -20.58 22.71
C GLY A 68 10.99 -20.05 22.34
N PHE A 69 10.78 -19.77 21.05
CA PHE A 69 9.59 -19.06 20.59
C PHE A 69 8.33 -19.94 20.56
N LEU A 70 8.37 -21.06 19.83
CA LEU A 70 7.19 -21.89 19.54
C LEU A 70 6.53 -22.50 20.77
N PRO A 71 7.25 -23.00 21.80
CA PRO A 71 6.60 -23.52 23.01
C PRO A 71 5.81 -22.45 23.76
N LYS A 72 6.35 -21.24 23.85
CA LYS A 72 5.67 -20.10 24.51
C LYS A 72 4.50 -19.59 23.67
N PHE A 73 4.69 -19.50 22.35
CA PHE A 73 3.60 -19.18 21.42
C PHE A 73 2.47 -20.22 21.47
N ALA A 74 2.81 -21.50 21.58
CA ALA A 74 1.83 -22.57 21.73
C ALA A 74 1.00 -22.44 23.02
N ALA A 75 1.60 -21.98 24.13
CA ALA A 75 0.87 -21.68 25.36
C ALA A 75 -0.13 -20.52 25.18
N ILE A 76 0.18 -19.52 24.35
CA ILE A 76 -0.75 -18.45 23.97
C ILE A 76 -1.94 -19.05 23.20
N VAL A 77 -1.67 -19.91 22.21
CA VAL A 77 -2.72 -20.60 21.43
C VAL A 77 -3.59 -21.47 22.33
N ASP A 78 -2.97 -22.24 23.24
CA ASP A 78 -3.67 -23.09 24.21
C ASP A 78 -4.61 -22.26 25.11
N ARG A 79 -4.16 -21.08 25.55
CA ARG A 79 -4.98 -20.14 26.33
C ARG A 79 -6.16 -19.59 25.55
N LEU A 80 -5.99 -19.31 24.26
CA LEU A 80 -7.08 -18.83 23.38
C LEU A 80 -8.10 -19.92 23.04
N LEU A 81 -7.64 -21.17 22.92
CA LEU A 81 -8.48 -22.34 22.67
C LEU A 81 -9.27 -22.75 23.93
N GLY A 82 -8.70 -22.60 25.12
CA GLY A 82 -9.36 -22.95 26.37
C GLY A 82 -9.73 -24.43 26.42
N ALA A 83 -11.00 -24.73 26.73
CA ALA A 83 -11.50 -26.10 26.81
C ALA A 83 -11.52 -26.84 25.46
N ASP A 84 -11.47 -26.11 24.34
CA ASP A 84 -11.55 -26.70 22.99
C ASP A 84 -10.19 -27.20 22.48
N ARG A 85 -9.11 -27.02 23.26
CA ARG A 85 -7.72 -27.34 22.88
C ARG A 85 -7.56 -28.73 22.30
N ASP A 86 -7.92 -29.77 23.06
CA ASP A 86 -7.68 -31.16 22.67
C ASP A 86 -8.50 -31.54 21.42
N ARG A 87 -9.65 -30.88 21.22
CA ARG A 87 -10.54 -31.09 20.07
C ARG A 87 -10.03 -30.38 18.82
N LEU A 88 -9.20 -29.35 18.99
CA LEU A 88 -8.62 -28.54 17.91
C LEU A 88 -7.11 -28.79 17.75
N GLU A 89 -6.58 -29.93 18.22
CA GLU A 89 -5.13 -30.23 18.17
C GLU A 89 -4.57 -30.24 16.74
N GLU A 90 -5.35 -30.73 15.77
CA GLU A 90 -4.94 -30.73 14.36
C GLU A 90 -4.83 -29.30 13.80
N TRP A 91 -5.80 -28.45 14.12
CA TRP A 91 -5.78 -27.02 13.77
C TRP A 91 -4.61 -26.30 14.46
N ARG A 92 -4.39 -26.58 15.74
CA ARG A 92 -3.29 -26.05 16.55
C ARG A 92 -1.94 -26.40 15.92
N THR A 93 -1.72 -27.68 15.58
CA THR A 93 -0.49 -28.15 14.96
C THR A 93 -0.20 -27.43 13.64
N ARG A 94 -1.20 -27.32 12.75
CA ARG A 94 -1.05 -26.57 11.49
C ARG A 94 -0.73 -25.10 11.70
N THR A 95 -1.37 -24.47 12.69
CA THR A 95 -1.17 -23.06 13.00
C THR A 95 0.26 -22.79 13.50
N LEU A 96 0.79 -23.63 14.39
CA LEU A 96 2.17 -23.54 14.86
C LEU A 96 3.18 -23.76 13.72
N ALA A 97 2.92 -24.72 12.83
CA ALA A 97 3.77 -24.96 11.66
C ALA A 97 3.80 -23.73 10.72
N SER A 98 2.65 -23.12 10.44
CA SER A 98 2.55 -21.91 9.60
C SER A 98 3.29 -20.70 10.21
N VAL A 99 3.25 -20.54 11.53
CA VAL A 99 4.02 -19.49 12.22
C VAL A 99 5.52 -19.77 12.11
N ARG A 100 5.94 -21.02 12.34
CA ARG A 100 7.35 -21.43 12.19
C ARG A 100 7.87 -21.10 10.79
N GLU A 101 7.16 -21.54 9.75
CA GLU A 101 7.55 -21.37 8.35
C GLU A 101 7.80 -19.90 7.99
N ARG A 102 6.90 -18.99 8.35
CA ARG A 102 7.06 -17.55 8.07
C ARG A 102 8.29 -16.95 8.76
N LEU A 103 8.62 -17.43 9.96
CA LEU A 103 9.78 -16.97 10.72
C LEU A 103 11.10 -17.52 10.17
N LEU A 104 11.11 -18.56 9.34
CA LEU A 104 12.35 -19.08 8.72
C LEU A 104 13.03 -18.08 7.77
N SER A 105 12.33 -17.03 7.34
CA SER A 105 12.87 -16.00 6.45
C SER A 105 13.80 -14.98 7.14
N ILE A 106 13.87 -14.99 8.48
CA ILE A 106 14.61 -13.99 9.28
C ILE A 106 16.12 -13.96 8.99
N PRO A 107 16.85 -15.09 8.88
CA PRO A 107 18.26 -15.09 8.49
C PRO A 107 18.53 -14.37 7.15
N ALA A 108 17.70 -14.63 6.14
CA ALA A 108 17.81 -13.96 4.85
C ALA A 108 17.50 -12.46 4.96
N ARG A 109 16.54 -12.06 5.79
CA ARG A 109 16.23 -10.65 6.09
C ARG A 109 17.44 -9.95 6.74
N ALA A 110 18.14 -10.63 7.64
CA ALA A 110 19.35 -10.09 8.27
C ALA A 110 20.52 -9.92 7.31
N ALA A 111 20.77 -10.91 6.44
CA ALA A 111 21.76 -10.81 5.38
C ALA A 111 21.50 -9.59 4.48
N ARG A 112 20.24 -9.35 4.07
CA ARG A 112 19.85 -8.16 3.29
C ARG A 112 20.15 -6.85 4.01
N LYS A 113 19.89 -6.76 5.32
CA LYS A 113 20.22 -5.56 6.13
C LYS A 113 21.72 -5.30 6.16
N VAL A 114 22.54 -6.34 6.26
CA VAL A 114 24.00 -6.20 6.21
C VAL A 114 24.49 -5.82 4.81
N HIS A 115 23.94 -6.41 3.75
CA HIS A 115 24.24 -5.99 2.38
C HIS A 115 23.90 -4.52 2.13
N ALA A 116 22.77 -4.02 2.64
CA ALA A 116 22.43 -2.61 2.56
C ALA A 116 23.46 -1.74 3.29
N ALA A 117 23.82 -2.11 4.52
CA ALA A 117 24.84 -1.40 5.29
C ALA A 117 26.22 -1.36 4.60
N ILE A 118 26.64 -2.45 3.94
CA ILE A 118 27.89 -2.50 3.17
C ILE A 118 27.82 -1.57 1.95
N ARG A 119 26.69 -1.59 1.23
CA ARG A 119 26.46 -0.73 0.05
C ARG A 119 26.52 0.75 0.41
N ASP A 120 25.88 1.14 1.52
CA ASP A 120 25.84 2.52 2.01
C ASP A 120 27.22 3.00 2.48
N ALA A 121 28.12 2.07 2.81
CA ALA A 121 29.49 2.32 3.25
C ALA A 121 30.51 2.31 2.10
N ALA A 122 30.07 2.29 0.84
CA ALA A 122 30.95 2.18 -0.32
C ALA A 122 32.08 3.23 -0.31
N GLY A 123 33.33 2.76 -0.40
CA GLY A 123 34.52 3.62 -0.40
C GLY A 123 35.01 4.09 0.98
N GLN A 124 34.39 3.63 2.08
CA GLN A 124 34.89 3.83 3.44
C GLN A 124 35.95 2.77 3.81
N ALA A 125 36.69 3.02 4.90
CA ALA A 125 37.64 2.04 5.44
C ALA A 125 36.92 0.79 5.96
N VAL A 126 37.58 -0.37 5.89
CA VAL A 126 36.98 -1.66 6.28
C VAL A 126 36.42 -1.63 7.70
N ASP A 127 37.09 -0.96 8.64
CA ASP A 127 36.60 -0.83 10.02
C ASP A 127 35.25 -0.11 10.10
N ALA A 128 35.05 0.94 9.31
CA ALA A 128 33.78 1.67 9.26
C ALA A 128 32.65 0.82 8.66
N VAL A 129 32.96 0.01 7.64
CA VAL A 129 32.02 -0.96 7.05
C VAL A 129 31.64 -2.03 8.08
N ARG A 130 32.61 -2.54 8.85
CA ARG A 130 32.38 -3.52 9.93
C ARG A 130 31.52 -2.96 11.05
N GLU A 131 31.75 -1.71 11.47
CA GLU A 131 30.88 -1.07 12.46
C GLU A 131 29.43 -0.93 11.98
N LEU A 132 29.22 -0.57 10.70
CA LEU A 132 27.87 -0.47 10.12
C LEU A 132 27.17 -1.83 10.06
N ALA A 133 27.89 -2.88 9.66
CA ALA A 133 27.39 -4.25 9.67
C ALA A 133 27.04 -4.74 11.10
N ALA A 134 27.91 -4.46 12.09
CA ALA A 134 27.64 -4.76 13.50
C ALA A 134 26.40 -4.02 14.01
N ARG A 135 26.26 -2.74 13.67
CA ARG A 135 25.07 -1.95 14.01
C ARG A 135 23.81 -2.54 13.38
N ALA A 136 23.85 -3.00 12.13
CA ALA A 136 22.71 -3.61 11.42
C ALA A 136 22.22 -4.91 12.09
N LEU A 137 23.10 -5.62 12.80
CA LEU A 137 22.78 -6.84 13.55
C LEU A 137 22.53 -6.59 15.05
N SER A 138 22.59 -5.33 15.51
CA SER A 138 22.31 -5.03 16.91
C SER A 138 20.83 -5.22 17.26
N PRO A 139 20.48 -5.70 18.47
CA PRO A 139 19.08 -5.85 18.90
C PRO A 139 18.27 -4.55 18.76
N ALA A 140 18.92 -3.39 18.97
CA ALA A 140 18.30 -2.09 18.81
C ALA A 140 17.73 -1.84 17.40
N ARG A 141 18.38 -2.38 16.34
CA ARG A 141 17.94 -2.27 14.94
C ARG A 141 16.88 -3.29 14.53
N TRP A 142 16.49 -4.17 15.44
CA TRP A 142 15.49 -5.23 15.21
C TRP A 142 14.23 -5.08 16.05
N ARG A 143 14.13 -4.00 16.86
CA ARG A 143 12.91 -3.70 17.64
C ARG A 143 11.68 -3.51 16.75
N SER A 144 11.83 -2.85 15.60
CA SER A 144 10.73 -2.68 14.64
C SER A 144 10.26 -4.01 14.05
N ASP A 145 11.19 -4.93 13.75
CA ASP A 145 10.88 -6.25 13.20
C ASP A 145 10.21 -7.14 14.25
N ALA A 146 10.67 -7.11 15.50
CA ALA A 146 10.00 -7.80 16.60
C ALA A 146 8.55 -7.29 16.78
N ALA A 147 8.35 -5.97 16.68
CA ALA A 147 7.03 -5.37 16.78
C ALA A 147 6.14 -5.67 15.55
N GLU A 148 6.70 -5.76 14.34
CA GLU A 148 5.99 -6.24 13.13
C GLU A 148 5.53 -7.70 13.29
N ILE A 149 6.41 -8.56 13.82
CA ILE A 149 6.11 -9.97 14.14
C ILE A 149 4.98 -10.05 15.18
N GLY A 150 5.08 -9.27 16.26
CA GLY A 150 4.06 -9.19 17.32
C GLY A 150 2.70 -8.78 16.77
N ARG A 151 2.64 -7.65 16.04
CA ARG A 151 1.40 -7.12 15.45
C ARG A 151 0.76 -8.09 14.46
N THR A 152 1.56 -8.62 13.53
CA THR A 152 1.05 -9.49 12.48
C THR A 152 0.52 -10.80 13.05
N ASN A 153 1.23 -11.40 14.01
CA ASN A 153 0.80 -12.68 14.59
C ASN A 153 -0.31 -12.52 15.64
N GLY A 154 -0.33 -11.42 16.40
CA GLY A 154 -1.33 -11.17 17.45
C GLY A 154 -2.76 -11.11 16.90
N ALA A 155 -3.00 -10.26 15.90
CA ALA A 155 -4.31 -10.18 15.26
C ALA A 155 -4.67 -11.47 14.51
N ALA A 156 -3.70 -12.06 13.78
CA ALA A 156 -3.91 -13.29 13.03
C ALA A 156 -4.35 -14.45 13.95
N ILE A 157 -3.64 -14.69 15.06
CA ILE A 157 -3.93 -15.82 15.94
C ILE A 157 -5.23 -15.61 16.73
N TYR A 158 -5.50 -14.37 17.14
CA TYR A 158 -6.75 -14.01 17.81
C TYR A 158 -7.96 -14.36 16.95
N ASN A 159 -7.95 -13.91 15.69
CA ASN A 159 -9.06 -14.13 14.77
C ASN A 159 -9.14 -15.59 14.29
N ALA A 160 -8.01 -16.23 13.99
CA ALA A 160 -7.98 -17.62 13.57
C ALA A 160 -8.56 -18.54 14.67
N THR A 161 -8.23 -18.28 15.94
CA THR A 161 -8.75 -19.07 17.06
C THR A 161 -10.25 -18.87 17.24
N LYS A 162 -10.74 -17.62 17.15
CA LYS A 162 -12.19 -17.35 17.19
C LYS A 162 -12.94 -18.09 16.10
N LEU A 163 -12.42 -18.09 14.88
CA LEU A 163 -13.04 -18.78 13.75
C LEU A 163 -13.06 -20.30 13.96
N ALA A 164 -11.95 -20.88 14.43
CA ALA A 164 -11.85 -22.32 14.68
C ALA A 164 -12.83 -22.79 15.76
N ARG A 165 -12.97 -22.03 16.85
CA ARG A 165 -13.92 -22.33 17.93
C ARG A 165 -15.37 -22.17 17.47
N ALA A 166 -15.68 -21.14 16.69
CA ALA A 166 -17.01 -20.97 16.11
C ALA A 166 -17.39 -22.12 15.17
N ALA A 167 -16.45 -22.59 14.34
CA ALA A 167 -16.70 -23.73 13.46
C ALA A 167 -16.91 -25.05 14.23
N LEU A 168 -16.28 -25.20 15.40
CA LEU A 168 -16.52 -26.32 16.31
C LEU A 168 -17.91 -26.23 16.96
N GLU A 169 -18.30 -25.03 17.43
CA GLU A 169 -19.61 -24.76 18.02
C GLU A 169 -20.76 -25.04 17.03
N GLU A 170 -20.63 -24.60 15.78
CA GLU A 170 -21.61 -24.85 14.72
C GLU A 170 -21.78 -26.37 14.45
N ARG A 171 -20.67 -27.14 14.48
CA ARG A 171 -20.71 -28.61 14.35
C ARG A 171 -21.37 -29.31 15.53
N ASP A 172 -21.16 -28.81 16.74
CA ASP A 172 -21.67 -29.43 17.97
C ASP A 172 -23.15 -29.13 18.21
N THR A 173 -23.55 -27.89 17.93
CA THR A 173 -24.89 -27.38 18.27
C THR A 173 -25.84 -27.42 17.08
N GLY A 174 -25.32 -27.47 15.86
CA GLY A 174 -26.11 -27.28 14.63
C GLY A 174 -26.62 -25.86 14.43
N VAL A 175 -26.26 -24.90 15.31
CA VAL A 175 -26.63 -23.50 15.18
C VAL A 175 -25.72 -22.86 14.14
N THR A 176 -26.33 -22.28 13.10
CA THR A 176 -25.59 -21.61 12.03
C THR A 176 -25.02 -20.29 12.51
N LEU A 177 -23.72 -20.08 12.33
CA LEU A 177 -23.01 -18.88 12.78
C LEU A 177 -22.45 -18.08 11.60
N ASP A 178 -22.44 -16.76 11.76
CA ASP A 178 -21.79 -15.83 10.85
C ASP A 178 -20.61 -15.17 11.55
N LYS A 179 -19.63 -14.76 10.75
CA LYS A 179 -18.54 -13.89 11.17
C LYS A 179 -18.72 -12.49 10.60
N VAL A 180 -18.42 -11.48 11.41
CA VAL A 180 -18.52 -10.07 11.07
C VAL A 180 -17.16 -9.42 11.21
N TRP A 181 -16.69 -8.75 10.17
CA TRP A 181 -15.45 -7.97 10.20
C TRP A 181 -15.64 -6.71 11.04
N LEU A 182 -14.76 -6.46 12.00
CA LEU A 182 -14.80 -5.27 12.83
C LEU A 182 -13.47 -4.52 12.74
N SER A 183 -13.57 -3.32 12.18
CA SER A 183 -12.50 -2.35 12.07
C SER A 183 -12.45 -1.44 13.29
N LEU A 184 -11.24 -1.01 13.63
CA LEU A 184 -10.99 -0.33 14.90
C LEU A 184 -11.19 1.19 14.83
N HIS A 185 -11.31 1.75 13.62
CA HIS A 185 -11.63 3.16 13.37
C HIS A 185 -10.82 4.13 14.24
N ASP A 186 -9.53 3.85 14.38
CA ASP A 186 -8.58 4.52 15.27
C ASP A 186 -7.53 5.34 14.51
N GLY A 187 -7.84 5.72 13.27
CA GLY A 187 -6.99 6.51 12.38
C GLY A 187 -5.81 5.76 11.75
N HIS A 188 -5.56 4.51 12.14
CA HIS A 188 -4.47 3.68 11.58
C HIS A 188 -4.99 2.44 10.87
N THR A 189 -6.31 2.25 10.85
CA THR A 189 -6.95 1.18 10.09
C THR A 189 -6.96 1.59 8.61
N ARG A 190 -6.49 0.72 7.70
CA ARG A 190 -6.48 1.00 6.25
C ARG A 190 -7.88 1.25 5.71
N HIS A 191 -8.01 2.05 4.66
CA HIS A 191 -9.30 2.33 4.03
C HIS A 191 -10.00 1.05 3.53
N THR A 192 -9.27 0.09 2.95
CA THR A 192 -9.79 -1.22 2.53
C THR A 192 -10.39 -2.02 3.68
N HIS A 193 -9.76 -1.97 4.86
CA HIS A 193 -10.26 -2.59 6.08
C HIS A 193 -11.46 -1.83 6.67
N GLN A 194 -11.43 -0.49 6.65
CA GLN A 194 -12.57 0.33 7.07
C GLN A 194 -13.80 0.07 6.19
N ALA A 195 -13.61 -0.09 4.88
CA ALA A 195 -14.67 -0.44 3.94
C ALA A 195 -15.25 -1.84 4.19
N ALA A 196 -14.41 -2.79 4.62
CA ALA A 196 -14.85 -4.10 5.07
C ALA A 196 -15.53 -4.09 6.45
N ASP A 197 -15.54 -2.96 7.18
CA ASP A 197 -16.20 -2.89 8.49
C ASP A 197 -17.67 -3.31 8.39
N ARG A 198 -18.04 -4.23 9.28
CA ARG A 198 -19.36 -4.86 9.37
C ARG A 198 -19.74 -5.74 8.20
N GLN A 199 -18.82 -6.03 7.27
CA GLN A 199 -19.03 -7.11 6.32
C GLN A 199 -19.34 -8.39 7.11
N ARG A 200 -20.46 -9.02 6.80
CA ARG A 200 -20.97 -10.21 7.47
C ARG A 200 -21.03 -11.33 6.45
N VAL A 201 -20.41 -12.45 6.77
CA VAL A 201 -20.35 -13.65 5.91
C VAL A 201 -20.48 -14.89 6.79
N SER A 202 -20.84 -16.03 6.21
CA SER A 202 -20.83 -17.31 6.94
C SER A 202 -19.41 -17.65 7.42
N LEU A 203 -19.28 -18.53 8.42
CA LEU A 203 -17.95 -18.92 8.92
C LEU A 203 -17.02 -19.42 7.80
N ALA A 204 -17.56 -20.16 6.83
CA ALA A 204 -16.81 -20.76 5.72
C ALA A 204 -16.50 -19.78 4.56
N ALA A 205 -17.25 -18.69 4.43
CA ALA A 205 -17.07 -17.72 3.35
C ALA A 205 -15.94 -16.72 3.66
N ASP A 206 -15.31 -16.15 2.64
CA ASP A 206 -14.26 -15.15 2.81
C ASP A 206 -14.81 -13.73 2.84
N PHE A 207 -14.11 -12.85 3.55
CA PHE A 207 -14.30 -11.41 3.46
C PHE A 207 -13.65 -10.86 2.19
N VAL A 208 -14.13 -9.71 1.71
CA VAL A 208 -13.56 -8.98 0.57
C VAL A 208 -12.93 -7.70 1.10
N VAL A 209 -11.61 -7.64 1.08
CA VAL A 209 -10.84 -6.54 1.67
C VAL A 209 -9.82 -6.07 0.63
N GLY A 210 -10.01 -4.87 0.08
CA GLY A 210 -9.10 -4.33 -0.94
C GLY A 210 -8.99 -5.19 -2.21
N GLY A 211 -10.06 -5.91 -2.58
CA GLY A 211 -10.07 -6.87 -3.68
C GLY A 211 -9.52 -8.25 -3.32
N ALA A 212 -8.99 -8.45 -2.11
CA ALA A 212 -8.50 -9.74 -1.64
C ALA A 212 -9.58 -10.53 -0.89
N ALA A 213 -9.60 -11.85 -1.09
CA ALA A 213 -10.40 -12.79 -0.29
C ALA A 213 -9.63 -13.17 0.99
N LEU A 214 -10.17 -12.85 2.16
CA LEU A 214 -9.55 -13.14 3.46
C LEU A 214 -10.49 -13.97 4.34
N ARG A 215 -10.01 -15.08 4.89
CA ARG A 215 -10.82 -15.90 5.81
C ARG A 215 -11.09 -15.17 7.12
N PHE A 216 -10.18 -14.30 7.54
CA PHE A 216 -10.26 -13.49 8.76
C PHE A 216 -9.20 -12.37 8.72
N PRO A 217 -9.28 -11.34 9.57
CA PRO A 217 -8.26 -10.30 9.61
C PRO A 217 -6.90 -10.84 10.07
N GLY A 218 -5.87 -10.55 9.27
CA GLY A 218 -4.53 -11.10 9.48
C GLY A 218 -4.35 -12.51 8.91
N ASP A 219 -5.19 -12.95 7.97
CA ASP A 219 -5.03 -14.23 7.29
C ASP A 219 -3.62 -14.38 6.70
N PRO A 220 -2.79 -15.35 7.13
CA PRO A 220 -1.42 -15.48 6.66
C PRO A 220 -1.28 -15.82 5.18
N TYR A 221 -2.35 -16.25 4.50
CA TYR A 221 -2.34 -16.51 3.05
C TYR A 221 -2.84 -15.33 2.20
N GLY A 222 -3.30 -14.24 2.83
CA GLY A 222 -3.69 -13.04 2.11
C GLY A 222 -2.50 -12.17 1.68
N PRO A 223 -2.71 -11.20 0.78
CA PRO A 223 -1.64 -10.34 0.30
C PRO A 223 -1.03 -9.51 1.45
N PRO A 224 0.30 -9.32 1.49
CA PRO A 224 0.99 -8.60 2.57
C PRO A 224 0.40 -7.22 2.89
N GLY A 225 -0.08 -6.49 1.89
CA GLY A 225 -0.70 -5.17 2.03
C GLY A 225 -1.96 -5.17 2.90
N GLU A 226 -2.72 -6.28 2.94
CA GLU A 226 -3.98 -6.40 3.68
C GLU A 226 -3.83 -7.17 5.00
N VAL A 227 -2.68 -7.83 5.25
CA VAL A 227 -2.53 -8.76 6.39
C VAL A 227 -1.46 -8.36 7.39
N ILE A 228 -0.38 -7.71 6.96
CA ILE A 228 0.69 -7.25 7.87
C ILE A 228 0.15 -6.09 8.72
N ASN A 229 0.50 -6.01 10.00
CA ASN A 229 0.02 -4.96 10.91
C ASN A 229 -1.52 -4.80 10.94
N CYS A 230 -2.27 -5.84 10.55
CA CYS A 230 -3.72 -5.82 10.65
C CYS A 230 -4.14 -5.71 12.12
N ARG A 231 -5.10 -4.83 12.42
CA ARG A 231 -5.65 -4.60 13.76
C ARG A 231 -7.15 -4.90 13.86
N CYS A 232 -7.74 -5.43 12.79
CA CYS A 232 -9.16 -5.72 12.76
C CYS A 232 -9.45 -7.05 13.46
N VAL A 233 -10.69 -7.22 13.92
CA VAL A 233 -11.12 -8.43 14.61
C VAL A 233 -12.40 -8.99 14.01
N ILE A 234 -12.69 -10.27 14.26
CA ILE A 234 -14.02 -10.82 13.97
C ILE A 234 -14.91 -10.84 15.21
N ALA A 235 -16.19 -10.56 14.99
CA ALA A 235 -17.27 -10.96 15.89
C ALA A 235 -17.99 -12.17 15.30
N ILE A 236 -18.41 -13.09 16.17
CA ILE A 236 -19.21 -14.26 15.80
C ILE A 236 -20.63 -13.99 16.27
N VAL A 237 -21.60 -14.18 15.38
CA VAL A 237 -23.01 -13.92 15.64
C VAL A 237 -23.85 -15.09 15.12
N GLN A 238 -24.99 -15.37 15.75
CA GLN A 238 -25.90 -16.36 15.17
C GLN A 238 -26.49 -15.84 13.87
N SER A 239 -26.61 -16.71 12.86
CA SER A 239 -27.11 -16.33 11.54
C SER A 239 -28.53 -15.76 11.61
N ALA A 240 -29.36 -16.30 12.52
CA ALA A 240 -30.73 -15.85 12.74
C ALA A 240 -30.85 -14.47 13.42
N LEU A 241 -29.80 -13.92 14.03
CA LEU A 241 -29.85 -12.60 14.66
C LEU A 241 -29.90 -11.50 13.58
N GLU A 242 -31.01 -10.76 13.55
CA GLU A 242 -31.12 -9.49 12.84
C GLU A 242 -30.30 -8.43 13.57
N ILE A 243 -29.22 -7.97 12.95
CA ILE A 243 -28.40 -6.86 13.44
C ILE A 243 -28.69 -5.68 12.51
N PRO A 244 -29.16 -4.52 13.01
CA PRO A 244 -29.29 -3.33 12.18
C PRO A 244 -27.88 -2.88 11.74
N ALA A 245 -27.56 -3.11 10.47
CA ALA A 245 -26.29 -2.70 9.87
C ALA A 245 -26.56 -2.12 8.46
N PRO A 246 -25.77 -1.13 8.02
CA PRO A 246 -25.74 -0.78 6.61
C PRO A 246 -25.27 -2.01 5.81
N ALA A 247 -25.97 -2.28 4.71
CA ALA A 247 -25.76 -3.34 3.72
C ALA A 247 -25.19 -4.66 4.28
N ARG A 248 -26.07 -5.66 4.44
CA ARG A 248 -25.65 -7.04 4.17
C ARG A 248 -24.93 -6.98 2.82
N VAL A 249 -23.62 -7.21 2.80
CA VAL A 249 -23.03 -7.82 1.60
C VAL A 249 -23.65 -9.21 1.65
N ALA A 250 -24.71 -9.39 0.85
CA ALA A 250 -25.33 -10.67 0.73
C ALA A 250 -24.21 -11.67 0.46
N SER A 251 -24.10 -12.70 1.31
CA SER A 251 -23.58 -13.95 0.80
C SER A 251 -24.39 -14.24 -0.46
N ALA A 252 -23.73 -14.72 -1.51
CA ALA A 252 -24.29 -14.97 -2.83
C ALA A 252 -25.38 -16.08 -2.85
N ALA A 253 -26.25 -16.13 -1.84
CA ALA A 253 -27.29 -17.14 -1.66
C ALA A 253 -28.65 -16.58 -1.20
N ASP A 254 -28.84 -15.27 -0.98
CA ASP A 254 -30.18 -14.79 -0.59
C ASP A 254 -30.49 -13.35 -1.05
N THR A 255 -30.49 -13.15 -2.36
CA THR A 255 -31.39 -12.19 -3.00
C THR A 255 -32.24 -12.98 -3.98
N GLY A 256 -33.56 -12.97 -3.78
CA GLY A 256 -34.51 -13.49 -4.77
C GLY A 256 -34.23 -12.84 -6.13
N GLY A 257 -33.60 -13.63 -6.98
CA GLY A 257 -33.15 -13.33 -8.33
C GLY A 257 -32.67 -14.63 -8.97
N THR A 258 -33.56 -15.59 -9.12
CA THR A 258 -33.47 -16.53 -10.26
C THR A 258 -33.51 -15.65 -11.52
N MET A 259 -32.56 -15.63 -12.45
CA MET A 259 -32.04 -16.75 -13.25
C MET A 259 -30.77 -16.28 -14.01
N ALA A 260 -29.93 -17.22 -14.46
CA ALA A 260 -29.02 -16.96 -15.58
C ALA A 260 -29.80 -16.36 -16.77
N ALA A 261 -29.39 -15.21 -17.29
CA ALA A 261 -30.11 -14.54 -18.38
C ALA A 261 -29.77 -15.13 -19.75
N LYS A 262 -28.48 -15.33 -20.06
CA LYS A 262 -28.01 -15.86 -21.34
C LYS A 262 -26.75 -16.71 -21.18
N ALA A 263 -26.66 -17.81 -21.92
CA ALA A 263 -25.42 -18.55 -22.13
C ALA A 263 -24.62 -17.87 -23.25
N PHE A 264 -23.30 -17.99 -23.21
CA PHE A 264 -22.43 -17.54 -24.29
C PHE A 264 -21.51 -18.64 -24.79
N GLU A 265 -21.14 -18.51 -26.05
CA GLU A 265 -20.10 -19.28 -26.71
C GLU A 265 -19.19 -18.30 -27.45
N ALA A 266 -17.90 -18.32 -27.11
CA ALA A 266 -16.94 -17.32 -27.55
C ALA A 266 -15.68 -17.96 -28.11
N LEU A 267 -15.28 -17.57 -29.33
CA LEU A 267 -13.95 -17.82 -29.85
C LEU A 267 -12.99 -16.82 -29.20
N LEU A 268 -12.19 -17.30 -28.25
CA LEU A 268 -11.28 -16.47 -27.44
C LEU A 268 -9.94 -16.23 -28.14
N ILE A 269 -9.43 -17.25 -28.84
CA ILE A 269 -8.17 -17.17 -29.59
C ILE A 269 -8.26 -18.08 -30.83
N PRO A 270 -8.08 -17.56 -32.06
CA PRO A 270 -7.87 -18.39 -33.23
C PRO A 270 -6.47 -19.00 -33.25
N THR A 271 -6.34 -20.23 -33.74
CA THR A 271 -5.04 -20.87 -33.94
C THR A 271 -4.48 -20.58 -35.34
N GLY A 272 -3.15 -20.50 -35.45
CA GLY A 272 -2.46 -20.23 -36.71
C GLY A 272 -2.63 -18.81 -37.26
N VAL A 273 -3.24 -17.91 -36.49
CA VAL A 273 -3.44 -16.50 -36.86
C VAL A 273 -2.49 -15.62 -36.05
N VAL A 274 -1.81 -14.70 -36.72
CA VAL A 274 -0.95 -13.70 -36.06
C VAL A 274 -1.82 -12.60 -35.45
N GLY A 275 -1.58 -12.30 -34.18
CA GLY A 275 -2.24 -11.22 -33.46
C GLY A 275 -1.94 -9.84 -34.05
N ARG A 276 -2.76 -8.85 -33.69
CA ARG A 276 -2.64 -7.45 -34.15
C ARG A 276 -1.29 -6.83 -33.78
N SER A 277 -0.70 -7.23 -32.65
CA SER A 277 0.65 -6.81 -32.26
C SER A 277 1.72 -7.25 -33.26
N GLY A 278 1.45 -8.28 -34.05
CA GLY A 278 2.37 -8.84 -35.03
C GLY A 278 3.45 -9.75 -34.44
N TYR A 279 3.46 -9.98 -33.13
CA TYR A 279 4.54 -10.71 -32.45
C TYR A 279 4.18 -12.12 -32.04
N SER A 280 2.89 -12.48 -32.02
CA SER A 280 2.45 -13.74 -31.42
C SER A 280 1.33 -14.43 -32.19
N MET A 281 1.30 -15.76 -32.12
CA MET A 281 0.22 -16.60 -32.62
C MET A 281 0.04 -17.83 -31.72
N LEU A 282 -1.17 -18.42 -31.69
CA LEU A 282 -1.41 -19.70 -31.01
C LEU A 282 -1.22 -20.87 -31.98
N ALA A 283 -0.51 -21.93 -31.56
CA ALA A 283 -0.35 -23.13 -32.39
C ALA A 283 -1.69 -23.88 -32.62
N ALA A 284 -1.86 -24.49 -33.80
CA ALA A 284 -3.05 -25.29 -34.15
C ALA A 284 -3.33 -26.46 -33.20
N GLY A 285 -2.30 -26.99 -32.54
CA GLY A 285 -2.40 -28.05 -31.54
C GLY A 285 -1.91 -27.60 -30.16
N ALA A 286 -2.03 -26.31 -29.83
CA ALA A 286 -1.56 -25.79 -28.56
C ALA A 286 -2.22 -26.50 -27.37
N GLU A 287 -1.43 -26.81 -26.34
CA GLU A 287 -1.93 -27.42 -25.11
C GLU A 287 -2.51 -26.35 -24.17
N LEU A 288 -3.72 -26.59 -23.64
CA LEU A 288 -4.32 -25.79 -22.57
C LEU A 288 -3.93 -26.41 -21.23
N VAL A 289 -3.08 -25.73 -20.46
CA VAL A 289 -2.53 -26.24 -19.20
C VAL A 289 -3.00 -25.43 -17.99
N ASP A 290 -3.03 -26.08 -16.82
CA ASP A 290 -3.23 -25.48 -15.48
C ASP A 290 -4.44 -24.53 -15.30
N THR A 291 -5.42 -24.58 -16.21
CA THR A 291 -6.54 -23.64 -16.19
C THR A 291 -7.61 -24.07 -15.19
N VAL A 292 -7.85 -23.22 -14.17
CA VAL A 292 -8.85 -23.48 -13.12
C VAL A 292 -10.16 -22.77 -13.44
N LEU A 293 -11.21 -23.54 -13.74
CA LEU A 293 -12.54 -23.04 -14.08
C LEU A 293 -13.50 -23.00 -12.86
N PRO A 294 -14.44 -22.03 -12.82
CA PRO A 294 -14.72 -21.03 -13.85
C PRO A 294 -13.78 -19.81 -13.80
N LEU A 295 -13.54 -19.20 -14.96
CA LEU A 295 -12.79 -17.94 -15.09
C LEU A 295 -13.73 -16.75 -15.25
N PRO A 296 -13.35 -15.54 -14.79
CA PRO A 296 -14.16 -14.34 -15.02
C PRO A 296 -14.12 -13.94 -16.50
N LEU A 297 -15.29 -13.67 -17.07
CA LEU A 297 -15.44 -12.88 -18.30
C LEU A 297 -15.67 -11.42 -17.88
N LYS A 298 -14.72 -10.56 -18.19
CA LYS A 298 -14.77 -9.13 -17.88
C LYS A 298 -15.26 -8.34 -19.10
N TRP A 299 -15.66 -7.10 -18.89
CA TRP A 299 -16.02 -6.14 -19.92
C TRP A 299 -15.43 -4.78 -19.61
N GLN A 300 -14.82 -4.18 -20.62
CA GLN A 300 -14.25 -2.86 -20.53
C GLN A 300 -15.25 -1.82 -21.04
N ARG A 301 -15.77 -1.00 -20.12
CA ARG A 301 -16.82 -0.01 -20.43
C ARG A 301 -16.35 1.15 -21.31
N ALA A 302 -15.08 1.54 -21.17
CA ALA A 302 -14.47 2.62 -21.91
C ALA A 302 -13.08 2.20 -22.40
N ASP A 303 -12.69 2.65 -23.60
CA ASP A 303 -11.39 2.35 -24.21
C ASP A 303 -10.25 3.00 -23.42
N VAL A 304 -9.72 2.27 -22.43
CA VAL A 304 -8.60 2.69 -21.58
C VAL A 304 -7.44 1.68 -21.69
N PRO A 305 -6.18 2.07 -21.46
CA PRO A 305 -5.05 1.15 -21.56
C PRO A 305 -5.16 -0.04 -20.58
N ALA A 306 -4.59 -1.18 -20.96
CA ALA A 306 -4.27 -2.32 -20.07
C ALA A 306 -5.45 -2.98 -19.32
N HIS A 307 -6.68 -2.96 -19.85
CA HIS A 307 -7.89 -3.54 -19.25
C HIS A 307 -8.34 -2.90 -17.91
N ASP A 308 -7.83 -1.71 -17.59
CA ASP A 308 -8.19 -0.96 -16.39
C ASP A 308 -9.70 -0.64 -16.36
N GLY A 309 -10.31 -0.71 -15.18
CA GLY A 309 -11.74 -0.42 -14.98
C GLY A 309 -12.69 -1.46 -15.58
N SER A 310 -12.21 -2.64 -15.97
CA SER A 310 -13.07 -3.73 -16.45
C SER A 310 -13.90 -4.36 -15.34
N VAL A 311 -15.17 -4.65 -15.63
CA VAL A 311 -16.13 -5.26 -14.69
C VAL A 311 -16.44 -6.69 -15.09
N THR A 312 -16.67 -7.57 -14.12
CA THR A 312 -17.06 -8.96 -14.44
C THR A 312 -18.52 -9.01 -14.87
N VAL A 313 -18.77 -9.57 -16.06
CA VAL A 313 -20.11 -9.66 -16.68
C VAL A 313 -20.53 -11.09 -16.98
N GLY A 314 -19.63 -12.05 -16.82
CA GLY A 314 -19.91 -13.46 -17.06
C GLY A 314 -18.87 -14.37 -16.44
N ALA A 315 -19.09 -15.67 -16.58
CA ALA A 315 -18.15 -16.70 -16.17
C ALA A 315 -17.92 -17.67 -17.33
N ILE A 316 -16.66 -17.92 -17.67
CA ILE A 316 -16.24 -18.99 -18.57
C ILE A 316 -16.20 -20.27 -17.74
N GLU A 317 -17.07 -21.22 -18.06
CA GLU A 317 -17.25 -22.46 -17.29
C GLU A 317 -16.53 -23.64 -17.94
N LYS A 318 -16.31 -23.57 -19.25
CA LYS A 318 -15.64 -24.59 -20.05
C LYS A 318 -14.75 -23.93 -21.09
N LEU A 319 -13.57 -24.52 -21.30
CA LEU A 319 -12.68 -24.21 -22.41
C LEU A 319 -12.52 -25.46 -23.27
N GLU A 320 -12.53 -25.29 -24.58
CA GLU A 320 -12.29 -26.39 -25.52
C GLU A 320 -11.55 -25.92 -26.77
N MET A 321 -10.61 -26.75 -27.24
CA MET A 321 -9.95 -26.55 -28.53
C MET A 321 -10.81 -27.21 -29.61
N ARG A 322 -11.36 -26.42 -30.54
CA ARG A 322 -12.15 -26.92 -31.68
C ARG A 322 -12.20 -25.89 -32.81
N ASP A 323 -12.55 -26.33 -34.01
CA ASP A 323 -12.76 -25.45 -35.18
C ASP A 323 -11.63 -24.44 -35.42
N GLY A 324 -10.39 -24.85 -35.16
CA GLY A 324 -9.21 -24.00 -35.34
C GLY A 324 -9.04 -22.90 -34.28
N GLY A 325 -9.62 -23.02 -33.08
CA GLY A 325 -9.49 -22.02 -32.02
C GLY A 325 -9.77 -22.53 -30.61
N VAL A 326 -9.47 -21.71 -29.63
CA VAL A 326 -9.85 -21.91 -28.22
C VAL A 326 -11.20 -21.25 -27.98
N TRP A 327 -12.18 -22.07 -27.63
CA TRP A 327 -13.54 -21.67 -27.35
C TRP A 327 -13.82 -21.64 -25.86
N GLY A 328 -14.39 -20.54 -25.38
CA GLY A 328 -14.94 -20.38 -24.04
C GLY A 328 -16.47 -20.52 -24.08
N ILE A 329 -17.00 -21.38 -23.23
CA ILE A 329 -18.43 -21.57 -23.04
C ILE A 329 -18.76 -21.19 -21.60
N GLY A 330 -19.83 -20.44 -21.41
CA GLY A 330 -20.15 -19.91 -20.09
C GLY A 330 -21.50 -19.23 -20.02
N THR A 331 -21.70 -18.50 -18.93
CA THR A 331 -22.97 -17.86 -18.60
C THR A 331 -22.73 -16.38 -18.30
N MET A 332 -23.60 -15.51 -18.83
CA MET A 332 -23.66 -14.09 -18.46
C MET A 332 -24.28 -13.94 -17.07
N LEU A 333 -23.73 -13.05 -16.25
CA LEU A 333 -24.28 -12.73 -14.94
C LEU A 333 -25.55 -11.88 -15.09
N ASP A 334 -26.46 -11.93 -14.13
CA ASP A 334 -27.61 -11.02 -14.09
C ASP A 334 -27.26 -9.82 -13.19
N ASN A 335 -26.62 -8.80 -13.77
CA ASN A 335 -26.27 -7.55 -13.10
C ASN A 335 -26.62 -6.32 -13.96
N ALA A 336 -26.59 -5.13 -13.35
CA ALA A 336 -26.99 -3.88 -13.98
C ALA A 336 -26.16 -3.54 -15.24
N GLU A 337 -24.92 -4.03 -15.28
CA GLU A 337 -23.94 -3.85 -16.34
C GLU A 337 -24.16 -4.82 -17.51
N THR A 338 -24.80 -5.96 -17.28
CA THR A 338 -24.93 -7.04 -18.28
C THR A 338 -25.82 -6.62 -19.45
N THR A 339 -26.86 -5.80 -19.21
CA THR A 339 -27.74 -5.31 -20.29
C THR A 339 -26.97 -4.48 -21.33
N GLU A 340 -26.01 -3.66 -20.89
CA GLU A 340 -25.24 -2.79 -21.78
C GLU A 340 -24.27 -3.63 -22.64
N VAL A 341 -23.54 -4.57 -22.03
CA VAL A 341 -22.61 -5.43 -22.76
C VAL A 341 -23.31 -6.42 -23.68
N GLU A 342 -24.49 -6.94 -23.32
CA GLU A 342 -25.26 -7.81 -24.22
C GLU A 342 -25.65 -7.08 -25.52
N GLN A 343 -26.09 -5.82 -25.41
CA GLN A 343 -26.38 -4.99 -26.58
C GLN A 343 -25.12 -4.74 -27.43
N GLN A 344 -23.96 -4.54 -26.79
CA GLN A 344 -22.70 -4.37 -27.51
C GLN A 344 -22.23 -5.64 -28.21
N ILE A 345 -22.44 -6.80 -27.59
CA ILE A 345 -22.16 -8.11 -28.19
C ILE A 345 -23.06 -8.32 -29.41
N GLU A 346 -24.37 -8.11 -29.26
CA GLU A 346 -25.34 -8.25 -30.36
C GLU A 346 -25.08 -7.25 -31.50
N ALA A 347 -24.58 -6.04 -31.18
CA ALA A 347 -24.14 -5.04 -32.16
C ALA A 347 -22.76 -5.35 -32.78
N GLY A 348 -22.02 -6.33 -32.25
CA GLY A 348 -20.69 -6.71 -32.73
C GLY A 348 -19.59 -5.68 -32.47
N VAL A 349 -19.79 -4.77 -31.52
CA VAL A 349 -18.83 -3.68 -31.20
C VAL A 349 -17.84 -4.04 -30.10
N THR A 350 -18.09 -5.12 -29.36
CA THR A 350 -17.18 -5.68 -28.36
C THR A 350 -16.89 -7.14 -28.66
N GLN A 351 -15.63 -7.55 -28.50
CA GLN A 351 -15.17 -8.92 -28.76
C GLN A 351 -14.22 -9.40 -27.66
N PRO A 352 -14.08 -10.73 -27.47
CA PRO A 352 -13.16 -11.28 -26.48
C PRO A 352 -11.70 -11.00 -26.80
N SER A 353 -10.96 -10.52 -25.80
CA SER A 353 -9.50 -10.54 -25.78
C SER A 353 -9.05 -11.31 -24.56
N VAL A 354 -8.16 -12.27 -24.76
CA VAL A 354 -7.76 -13.22 -23.72
C VAL A 354 -6.67 -12.65 -22.82
N GLU A 355 -6.70 -13.03 -21.55
CA GLU A 355 -5.59 -12.89 -20.60
C GLU A 355 -4.96 -14.28 -20.42
N LEU A 356 -3.69 -14.44 -20.77
CA LEU A 356 -3.01 -15.74 -20.76
C LEU A 356 -1.60 -15.68 -20.20
N VAL A 357 -1.10 -16.85 -19.79
CA VAL A 357 0.29 -17.09 -19.44
C VAL A 357 0.87 -18.11 -20.40
N VAL A 358 1.95 -17.73 -21.10
CA VAL A 358 2.65 -18.62 -22.04
C VAL A 358 3.52 -19.58 -21.24
N ARG A 359 3.36 -20.88 -21.51
CA ARG A 359 4.07 -21.97 -20.82
C ARG A 359 5.13 -22.62 -21.71
N ALA A 360 4.87 -22.67 -23.02
CA ALA A 360 5.84 -23.05 -24.02
C ALA A 360 5.65 -22.22 -25.29
N GLU A 361 6.75 -21.78 -25.89
CA GLU A 361 6.74 -21.04 -27.15
C GLU A 361 7.92 -21.43 -28.04
N THR A 362 7.69 -21.32 -29.34
CA THR A 362 8.67 -21.56 -30.38
C THR A 362 8.77 -20.32 -31.25
N MET A 363 10.00 -19.89 -31.56
CA MET A 363 10.23 -18.83 -32.54
C MET A 363 9.97 -19.35 -33.95
N THR A 364 9.10 -18.66 -34.69
CA THR A 364 8.63 -19.07 -36.02
C THR A 364 8.64 -17.90 -37.01
N ASP A 365 8.53 -18.21 -38.29
CA ASP A 365 8.14 -17.22 -39.30
C ASP A 365 6.62 -16.92 -39.24
N ALA A 366 6.13 -15.98 -40.06
CA ALA A 366 4.71 -15.64 -40.13
C ALA A 366 3.77 -16.81 -40.54
N SER A 367 4.31 -17.92 -41.06
CA SER A 367 3.54 -19.12 -41.39
C SER A 367 3.47 -20.13 -40.22
N GLY A 368 4.17 -19.85 -39.11
CA GLY A 368 4.25 -20.74 -37.95
C GLY A 368 5.32 -21.82 -38.08
N THR A 369 6.24 -21.71 -39.05
CA THR A 369 7.35 -22.65 -39.25
C THR A 369 8.50 -22.33 -38.28
N PRO A 370 8.99 -23.28 -37.46
CA PRO A 370 10.10 -23.04 -36.53
C PRO A 370 11.37 -22.55 -37.23
N ILE A 371 11.99 -21.51 -36.68
CA ILE A 371 13.25 -20.93 -37.17
C ILE A 371 14.31 -20.94 -36.06
N THR A 372 15.58 -21.04 -36.47
CA THR A 372 16.72 -20.91 -35.55
C THR A 372 17.05 -19.44 -35.32
N MET A 373 17.84 -19.15 -34.29
CA MET A 373 18.30 -17.78 -34.01
C MET A 373 19.08 -17.16 -35.18
N GLU A 374 19.92 -17.95 -35.85
CA GLU A 374 20.69 -17.51 -37.02
C GLU A 374 19.78 -17.14 -38.20
N THR A 375 18.73 -17.94 -38.45
CA THR A 375 17.73 -17.62 -39.47
C THR A 375 16.85 -16.44 -39.07
N ALA A 376 16.55 -16.26 -37.78
CA ALA A 376 15.78 -15.15 -37.25
C ALA A 376 16.51 -13.80 -37.45
N GLU A 377 17.82 -13.75 -37.19
CA GLU A 377 18.62 -12.55 -37.45
C GLU A 377 18.58 -12.16 -38.93
N GLN A 378 18.73 -13.13 -39.84
CA GLN A 378 18.65 -12.90 -41.27
C GLN A 378 17.25 -12.44 -41.71
N LEU A 379 16.19 -13.09 -41.24
CA LEU A 379 14.80 -12.72 -41.53
C LEU A 379 14.44 -11.32 -41.01
N TYR A 380 14.92 -10.96 -39.82
CA TYR A 380 14.74 -9.62 -39.26
C TYR A 380 15.42 -8.55 -40.14
N MET A 381 16.66 -8.82 -40.59
CA MET A 381 17.40 -7.94 -41.49
C MET A 381 16.76 -7.81 -42.87
N ASP A 382 16.09 -8.87 -43.34
CA ASP A 382 15.35 -8.90 -44.60
C ASP A 382 13.93 -8.32 -44.48
N GLY A 383 13.54 -7.83 -43.30
CA GLY A 383 12.24 -7.22 -43.02
C GLY A 383 11.08 -8.22 -42.95
N ALA A 384 11.39 -9.52 -42.82
CA ALA A 384 10.39 -10.56 -42.63
C ALA A 384 9.90 -10.61 -41.17
N GLN A 385 8.64 -10.97 -41.00
CA GLN A 385 7.98 -10.99 -39.70
C GLN A 385 8.34 -12.27 -38.93
N ILE A 386 8.85 -12.09 -37.71
CA ILE A 386 9.14 -13.15 -36.74
C ILE A 386 7.96 -13.20 -35.77
N VAL A 387 7.47 -14.40 -35.51
CA VAL A 387 6.32 -14.62 -34.63
C VAL A 387 6.69 -15.65 -33.56
N MET A 388 6.40 -15.31 -32.31
CA MET A 388 6.45 -16.26 -31.20
C MET A 388 5.17 -17.09 -31.22
N ARG A 389 5.29 -18.35 -31.63
CA ARG A 389 4.17 -19.30 -31.64
C ARG A 389 4.05 -19.93 -30.26
N TRP A 390 2.91 -19.74 -29.62
CA TRP A 390 2.62 -20.36 -28.32
C TRP A 390 2.15 -21.79 -28.51
N ASP A 391 2.92 -22.74 -27.97
CA ASP A 391 2.66 -24.18 -28.06
C ASP A 391 1.93 -24.72 -26.83
N ALA A 392 2.05 -24.04 -25.68
CA ALA A 392 1.25 -24.32 -24.49
C ALA A 392 0.92 -23.02 -23.75
N VAL A 393 -0.35 -22.86 -23.37
CA VAL A 393 -0.85 -21.65 -22.70
C VAL A 393 -1.79 -22.01 -21.55
N GLU A 394 -1.75 -21.20 -20.49
CA GLU A 394 -2.75 -21.17 -19.44
C GLU A 394 -3.65 -19.96 -19.66
N ILE A 395 -4.97 -20.19 -19.71
CA ILE A 395 -5.93 -19.08 -19.79
C ILE A 395 -6.27 -18.65 -18.37
N VAL A 396 -6.09 -17.38 -18.05
CA VAL A 396 -6.34 -16.82 -16.71
C VAL A 396 -7.57 -15.91 -16.67
N GLY A 397 -8.09 -15.52 -17.84
CA GLY A 397 -9.33 -14.76 -17.97
C GLY A 397 -9.58 -14.32 -19.41
N ALA A 398 -10.69 -13.62 -19.64
CA ALA A 398 -10.93 -12.90 -20.88
C ALA A 398 -11.68 -11.60 -20.60
N SER A 399 -11.39 -10.57 -21.40
CA SER A 399 -12.00 -9.26 -21.32
C SER A 399 -12.67 -8.92 -22.67
N LEU A 400 -13.94 -8.52 -22.63
CA LEU A 400 -14.66 -7.95 -23.76
C LEU A 400 -14.20 -6.52 -23.97
N VAL A 401 -13.60 -6.27 -25.13
CA VAL A 401 -12.99 -4.99 -25.51
C VAL A 401 -13.44 -4.57 -26.90
N SER A 402 -13.34 -3.27 -27.21
CA SER A 402 -13.60 -2.73 -28.55
C SER A 402 -12.53 -3.09 -29.58
N VAL A 403 -11.30 -3.35 -29.13
CA VAL A 403 -10.15 -3.69 -29.98
C VAL A 403 -9.44 -4.93 -29.43
N PRO A 404 -9.86 -6.16 -29.82
CA PRO A 404 -9.19 -7.38 -29.37
C PRO A 404 -7.83 -7.57 -30.07
N GLU A 405 -6.94 -8.33 -29.42
CA GLU A 405 -5.65 -8.73 -29.98
C GLU A 405 -5.84 -9.54 -31.28
N PHE A 406 -6.84 -10.42 -31.32
CA PHE A 406 -7.17 -11.22 -32.50
C PHE A 406 -8.51 -10.76 -33.09
N ARG A 407 -8.50 -10.34 -34.36
CA ARG A 407 -9.69 -9.82 -35.07
C ARG A 407 -10.77 -10.86 -35.33
N ASP A 408 -10.39 -12.12 -35.40
CA ASP A 408 -11.29 -13.22 -35.75
C ASP A 408 -12.04 -13.77 -34.51
N THR A 409 -11.84 -13.15 -33.34
CA THR A 409 -12.57 -13.52 -32.12
C THR A 409 -14.04 -13.16 -32.24
N SER A 410 -14.88 -13.93 -31.56
CA SER A 410 -16.32 -13.72 -31.60
C SER A 410 -16.95 -14.19 -30.31
N ILE A 411 -18.13 -13.66 -30.00
CA ILE A 411 -18.96 -14.11 -28.89
C ILE A 411 -20.41 -14.08 -29.34
N THR A 412 -21.13 -15.16 -29.06
CA THR A 412 -22.55 -15.29 -29.39
C THR A 412 -23.34 -15.61 -28.12
N LEU A 413 -24.46 -14.91 -27.92
CA LEU A 413 -25.36 -15.15 -26.82
C LEU A 413 -26.50 -16.09 -27.24
N ARG A 414 -26.96 -16.93 -26.31
CA ARG A 414 -28.13 -17.81 -26.45
C ARG A 414 -28.93 -17.79 -25.16
N ASP A 415 -30.24 -18.02 -25.25
CA ASP A 415 -31.05 -18.21 -24.04
C ASP A 415 -30.58 -19.44 -23.28
N ALA A 416 -30.45 -19.34 -21.95
CA ALA A 416 -30.03 -20.44 -21.10
C ALA A 416 -31.17 -21.45 -20.90
N GLU A 417 -30.86 -22.76 -20.92
CA GLU A 417 -31.85 -23.79 -20.56
C GLU A 417 -32.23 -23.66 -19.06
N PRO A 418 -33.52 -23.74 -18.68
CA PRO A 418 -33.94 -23.58 -17.29
C PRO A 418 -33.39 -24.70 -16.40
N GLY A 419 -32.61 -24.36 -15.37
CA GLY A 419 -32.33 -25.26 -14.24
C GLY A 419 -30.87 -25.68 -14.00
N THR A 420 -29.90 -25.14 -14.72
CA THR A 420 -28.46 -25.43 -14.49
C THR A 420 -27.68 -24.17 -14.18
N VAL A 421 -27.73 -23.70 -12.92
CA VAL A 421 -26.72 -22.75 -12.42
C VAL A 421 -25.65 -23.58 -11.70
N PRO A 422 -24.43 -23.73 -12.23
CA PRO A 422 -23.39 -24.48 -11.55
C PRO A 422 -22.98 -23.73 -10.27
N PRO A 423 -22.77 -24.42 -9.13
CA PRO A 423 -22.47 -23.82 -7.83
C PRO A 423 -21.23 -22.91 -7.79
N LYS A 424 -20.33 -23.01 -8.79
CA LYS A 424 -19.14 -22.17 -8.91
C LYS A 424 -19.38 -20.78 -9.53
N LEU A 425 -20.56 -20.51 -10.12
CA LEU A 425 -20.89 -19.17 -10.66
C LEU A 425 -21.03 -18.11 -9.56
N SER A 426 -21.41 -18.54 -8.35
CA SER A 426 -21.58 -17.69 -7.17
C SER A 426 -20.30 -16.93 -6.77
N VAL A 427 -19.12 -17.54 -6.99
CA VAL A 427 -17.81 -16.92 -6.73
C VAL A 427 -17.51 -15.80 -7.73
N VAL A 428 -17.86 -16.02 -9.01
CA VAL A 428 -17.65 -15.02 -10.08
C VAL A 428 -18.65 -13.85 -9.93
N ALA A 429 -19.90 -14.14 -9.55
CA ALA A 429 -20.90 -13.12 -9.23
C ALA A 429 -20.51 -12.26 -8.00
N ALA A 430 -19.80 -12.83 -7.01
CA ALA A 430 -19.29 -12.07 -5.87
C ALA A 430 -18.17 -11.09 -6.27
N VAL A 431 -17.32 -11.45 -7.25
CA VAL A 431 -16.28 -10.57 -7.81
C VAL A 431 -16.89 -9.45 -8.67
N ALA A 432 -17.94 -9.76 -9.45
CA ALA A 432 -18.67 -8.78 -10.26
C ALA A 432 -19.33 -7.67 -9.45
N ASN A 433 -19.75 -7.97 -8.22
CA ASN A 433 -20.38 -7.02 -7.31
C ASN A 433 -19.38 -6.21 -6.46
N ALA A 434 -18.06 -6.35 -6.70
CA ALA A 434 -17.06 -5.47 -6.11
C ALA A 434 -17.20 -4.07 -6.73
N ARG A 435 -17.68 -3.10 -5.93
CA ARG A 435 -17.92 -1.72 -6.39
C ARG A 435 -16.71 -1.14 -7.12
N ILE A 436 -16.93 -0.64 -8.33
CA ILE A 436 -16.04 0.34 -8.98
C ILE A 436 -15.95 1.55 -8.05
N VAL A 437 -14.75 1.90 -7.61
CA VAL A 437 -14.52 3.15 -6.88
C VAL A 437 -14.48 4.27 -7.91
N GLU A 438 -15.62 4.93 -8.13
CA GLU A 438 -15.63 6.17 -8.90
C GLU A 438 -14.81 7.24 -8.17
N PRO A 439 -13.93 7.99 -8.86
CA PRO A 439 -13.17 9.06 -8.22
C PRO A 439 -14.09 10.10 -7.60
N HIS A 440 -13.81 10.51 -6.36
CA HIS A 440 -14.55 11.59 -5.72
C HIS A 440 -14.44 12.88 -6.54
N ARG A 441 -15.58 13.49 -6.86
CA ARG A 441 -15.65 14.74 -7.65
C ARG A 441 -15.84 15.93 -6.72
N TYR A 442 -14.98 16.93 -6.86
CA TYR A 442 -15.04 18.17 -6.10
C TYR A 442 -15.79 19.29 -6.86
N PRO A 443 -16.42 20.25 -6.16
CA PRO A 443 -17.03 21.40 -6.81
C PRO A 443 -15.98 22.23 -7.56
N HIS A 444 -16.10 22.36 -8.88
CA HIS A 444 -15.12 23.10 -9.68
C HIS A 444 -14.96 24.57 -9.23
N GLU A 445 -16.05 25.19 -8.75
CA GLU A 445 -16.07 26.56 -8.25
C GLU A 445 -15.17 26.80 -7.03
N PHE A 446 -14.84 25.76 -6.26
CA PHE A 446 -13.98 25.89 -5.08
C PHE A 446 -12.52 26.16 -5.43
N PHE A 447 -12.12 25.88 -6.65
CA PHE A 447 -10.75 26.03 -7.14
C PHE A 447 -10.64 27.20 -8.11
N THR A 448 -11.12 28.35 -7.67
CA THR A 448 -11.02 29.64 -8.36
C THR A 448 -10.37 30.66 -7.41
N ASP A 449 -9.90 31.78 -7.96
CA ASP A 449 -9.44 32.91 -7.13
C ASP A 449 -10.55 33.30 -6.13
N PRO A 450 -10.28 33.31 -4.82
CA PRO A 450 -11.27 33.64 -3.81
C PRO A 450 -11.58 35.15 -3.71
N GLU A 451 -10.84 36.02 -4.43
CA GLU A 451 -11.01 37.48 -4.46
C GLU A 451 -11.13 38.10 -3.05
N LEU A 452 -10.22 37.71 -2.15
CA LEU A 452 -10.24 38.13 -0.75
C LEU A 452 -9.96 39.63 -0.61
N ALA A 453 -10.85 40.35 0.07
CA ALA A 453 -10.71 41.78 0.29
C ALA A 453 -9.62 42.15 1.31
N GLU A 454 -9.22 41.19 2.16
CA GLU A 454 -8.19 41.39 3.18
C GLU A 454 -7.45 40.10 3.54
N PRO A 455 -6.24 40.20 4.13
CA PRO A 455 -5.46 39.05 4.58
C PRO A 455 -6.13 38.26 5.71
N ILE A 456 -6.68 37.09 5.40
CA ILE A 456 -7.26 36.14 6.37
C ILE A 456 -6.41 34.86 6.53
N PRO A 457 -6.39 34.20 7.70
CA PRO A 457 -5.80 32.88 7.84
C PRO A 457 -6.56 31.83 7.01
N ILE A 458 -5.91 30.70 6.73
CA ILE A 458 -6.57 29.56 6.08
C ILE A 458 -7.73 29.09 6.96
N GLN A 459 -8.93 29.11 6.39
CA GLN A 459 -10.18 28.75 7.04
C GLN A 459 -11.08 27.97 6.07
N VAL A 460 -12.15 27.37 6.60
CA VAL A 460 -13.16 26.67 5.83
C VAL A 460 -14.51 27.34 6.01
N ASN A 461 -15.20 27.62 4.91
CA ASN A 461 -16.56 28.16 4.94
C ASN A 461 -17.62 27.06 5.17
N SER A 462 -18.88 27.44 5.34
CA SER A 462 -19.99 26.50 5.61
C SER A 462 -20.27 25.49 4.50
N GLN A 463 -19.74 25.70 3.29
CA GLN A 463 -19.87 24.79 2.16
C GLN A 463 -18.66 23.84 2.02
N GLY A 464 -17.66 23.94 2.90
CA GLY A 464 -16.45 23.13 2.83
C GLY A 464 -15.36 23.69 1.91
N ARG A 465 -15.51 24.93 1.41
CA ARG A 465 -14.47 25.62 0.61
C ARG A 465 -13.37 26.11 1.55
N VAL A 466 -12.15 25.70 1.25
CA VAL A 466 -10.92 26.10 1.94
C VAL A 466 -10.40 27.37 1.27
N ILE A 467 -10.19 28.44 2.03
CA ILE A 467 -9.68 29.74 1.53
C ILE A 467 -8.75 30.39 2.55
N GLY A 468 -7.79 31.20 2.08
CA GLY A 468 -7.00 32.10 2.93
C GLY A 468 -5.56 32.24 2.47
N TYR A 469 -4.73 32.94 3.24
CA TYR A 469 -3.35 33.23 2.86
C TYR A 469 -2.37 32.25 3.49
N LEU A 470 -1.55 31.62 2.64
CA LEU A 470 -0.44 30.77 3.06
C LEU A 470 0.77 31.61 3.53
N ALA A 471 1.04 32.73 2.87
CA ALA A 471 2.11 33.65 3.26
C ALA A 471 1.83 35.07 2.73
N LEU A 472 2.24 36.10 3.46
CA LEU A 472 2.08 37.51 3.07
C LEU A 472 3.42 38.11 2.62
N TRP A 473 3.41 39.02 1.64
CA TRP A 473 4.65 39.59 1.08
C TRP A 473 5.51 40.32 2.11
N GLU A 474 4.88 40.94 3.11
CA GLU A 474 5.56 41.67 4.19
C GLU A 474 6.05 40.76 5.34
N SER A 475 5.68 39.47 5.33
CA SER A 475 6.08 38.53 6.37
C SER A 475 7.57 38.16 6.27
N LYS A 476 8.24 38.09 7.42
CA LYS A 476 9.65 37.68 7.53
C LYS A 476 9.77 36.27 8.10
N HIS A 477 10.68 35.48 7.56
CA HIS A 477 10.90 34.11 8.00
C HIS A 477 11.53 34.07 9.41
N ARG A 478 10.88 33.38 10.35
CA ARG A 478 11.26 33.34 11.78
C ARG A 478 12.65 32.77 12.05
N ALA A 479 13.10 31.80 11.25
CA ALA A 479 14.41 31.17 11.43
C ALA A 479 15.60 32.06 11.05
N TYR A 480 15.37 33.21 10.40
CA TYR A 480 16.41 34.13 9.92
C TYR A 480 16.16 35.56 10.43
N PRO A 481 16.28 35.82 11.74
CA PRO A 481 15.97 37.14 12.32
C PRO A 481 16.85 38.26 11.74
N ASP A 482 18.09 37.95 11.37
CA ASP A 482 19.08 38.91 10.87
C ASP A 482 19.08 39.06 9.33
N MET A 483 18.24 38.31 8.62
CA MET A 483 18.12 38.35 7.17
C MET A 483 16.64 38.47 6.77
N PRO A 484 16.21 39.51 6.03
CA PRO A 484 14.80 39.68 5.66
C PRO A 484 14.41 38.71 4.53
N VAL A 485 14.28 37.42 4.87
CA VAL A 485 13.75 36.40 3.97
C VAL A 485 12.23 36.55 3.94
N THR A 486 11.68 36.95 2.80
CA THR A 486 10.25 37.08 2.51
C THR A 486 9.78 35.95 1.59
N PRO A 487 8.46 35.71 1.46
CA PRO A 487 7.95 34.70 0.54
C PRO A 487 8.36 34.98 -0.90
N TYR A 488 8.71 33.93 -1.65
CA TYR A 488 9.12 34.05 -3.04
C TYR A 488 7.91 33.99 -3.97
N ARG A 489 7.89 34.91 -4.95
CA ARG A 489 6.93 34.86 -6.05
C ARG A 489 7.22 33.67 -6.96
N THR A 490 6.16 33.08 -7.50
CA THR A 490 6.27 31.95 -8.41
C THR A 490 6.76 32.36 -9.79
N ASN A 491 7.51 31.47 -10.43
CA ASN A 491 7.95 31.55 -11.82
C ASN A 491 7.28 30.47 -12.69
N CYS A 492 6.60 29.50 -12.09
CA CYS A 492 5.95 28.38 -12.78
C CYS A 492 4.44 28.29 -12.50
N GLY A 493 3.83 29.30 -11.87
CA GLY A 493 2.42 29.26 -11.49
C GLY A 493 2.13 28.18 -10.43
N TYR A 494 3.09 27.94 -9.54
CA TYR A 494 3.04 26.90 -8.50
C TYR A 494 2.94 25.46 -9.02
N ALA A 495 3.37 25.18 -10.24
CA ALA A 495 3.36 23.83 -10.82
C ALA A 495 4.08 22.79 -9.93
N ASP A 496 5.15 23.19 -9.22
CA ASP A 496 5.88 22.30 -8.31
C ASP A 496 5.13 22.02 -6.98
N PHE A 497 4.13 22.83 -6.63
CA PHE A 497 3.20 22.57 -5.53
C PHE A 497 1.94 21.81 -6.01
N HIS A 498 1.48 22.07 -7.24
CA HIS A 498 0.30 21.44 -7.85
C HIS A 498 0.59 20.05 -8.42
N GLN A 499 1.06 19.14 -7.56
CA GLN A 499 1.52 17.80 -7.96
C GLN A 499 0.42 16.75 -8.02
N THR A 500 -0.81 17.07 -7.61
CA THR A 500 -1.94 16.12 -7.51
C THR A 500 -3.05 16.48 -8.48
N THR A 501 -3.84 15.51 -8.94
CA THR A 501 -4.99 15.76 -9.84
C THR A 501 -6.30 15.67 -9.06
N ALA A 502 -7.12 16.73 -9.09
CA ALA A 502 -8.51 16.72 -8.63
C ALA A 502 -9.46 16.45 -9.79
N TYR A 503 -10.47 15.61 -9.56
CA TYR A 503 -11.60 15.40 -10.47
C TYR A 503 -12.72 16.34 -10.09
N LEU A 504 -13.29 17.06 -11.06
CA LEU A 504 -14.31 18.07 -10.80
C LEU A 504 -15.71 17.60 -11.23
N ASP A 505 -16.71 18.22 -10.64
CA ASP A 505 -18.14 17.97 -10.92
C ASP A 505 -18.57 18.40 -12.32
N ASN A 506 -17.85 19.33 -12.95
CA ASN A 506 -18.06 19.76 -14.33
C ASN A 506 -17.46 18.79 -15.39
N GLY A 507 -16.92 17.65 -14.96
CA GLY A 507 -16.33 16.64 -15.84
C GLY A 507 -14.87 16.88 -16.24
N THR A 508 -14.25 17.97 -15.77
CA THR A 508 -12.84 18.28 -16.03
C THR A 508 -11.93 17.80 -14.88
N THR A 509 -10.61 17.84 -15.10
CA THR A 509 -9.60 17.59 -14.09
C THR A 509 -8.69 18.81 -13.93
N MET A 510 -8.06 18.94 -12.76
CA MET A 510 -7.16 20.07 -12.47
C MET A 510 -5.99 19.67 -11.58
N ALA A 511 -4.82 20.24 -11.86
CA ALA A 511 -3.66 20.15 -11.00
C ALA A 511 -3.88 20.98 -9.72
N VAL A 512 -3.71 20.35 -8.56
CA VAL A 512 -3.94 20.93 -7.23
C VAL A 512 -2.78 20.56 -6.30
N GLY A 513 -2.54 21.42 -5.32
CA GLY A 513 -1.63 21.18 -4.21
C GLY A 513 -2.35 20.59 -3.01
N ARG A 514 -1.56 20.07 -2.06
CA ARG A 514 -2.07 19.41 -0.85
C ARG A 514 -1.73 20.25 0.38
N LEU A 515 -2.72 20.50 1.22
CA LEU A 515 -2.51 20.97 2.58
C LEU A 515 -2.47 19.77 3.51
N THR A 516 -1.40 19.68 4.31
CA THR A 516 -1.15 18.54 5.19
C THR A 516 -1.18 18.95 6.66
N VAL A 517 -1.52 18.01 7.56
CA VAL A 517 -1.59 18.22 9.01
C VAL A 517 -1.09 17.00 9.79
N GLY A 518 -0.27 17.25 10.81
CA GLY A 518 0.10 16.30 11.85
C GLY A 518 1.31 15.43 11.55
N GLY A 519 2.39 15.59 12.34
CA GLY A 519 3.63 14.82 12.40
C GLY A 519 4.71 15.65 13.11
N GLY A 520 5.90 15.09 13.34
CA GLY A 520 6.96 15.76 14.13
C GLY A 520 7.60 16.96 13.42
N HIS A 521 8.07 17.95 14.19
CA HIS A 521 8.73 19.16 13.67
C HIS A 521 10.00 18.88 12.86
N ALA A 522 10.21 19.63 11.78
CA ALA A 522 11.52 19.81 11.19
C ALA A 522 12.44 20.54 12.18
N ILE A 523 13.58 19.93 12.52
CA ILE A 523 14.58 20.54 13.40
C ILE A 523 15.35 21.60 12.61
N PRO A 524 15.44 22.86 13.07
CA PRO A 524 16.22 23.89 12.41
C PRO A 524 17.68 23.44 12.22
N GLY A 525 18.18 23.47 10.98
CA GLY A 525 19.55 23.07 10.63
C GLY A 525 19.70 21.68 10.02
N LYS A 526 18.64 20.87 9.92
CA LYS A 526 18.64 19.61 9.13
C LYS A 526 17.79 19.78 7.88
N GLY A 527 18.44 20.17 6.78
CA GLY A 527 17.78 20.51 5.53
C GLY A 527 16.83 19.43 4.98
N VAL A 528 15.82 19.90 4.24
CA VAL A 528 14.96 19.30 3.19
C VAL A 528 14.40 17.88 3.42
N GLN A 529 15.22 16.90 3.78
CA GLN A 529 14.85 15.48 3.88
C GLN A 529 13.90 15.16 5.05
N ALA A 530 14.00 15.88 6.17
CA ALA A 530 13.10 15.69 7.31
C ALA A 530 11.71 16.32 7.09
N ALA A 531 11.64 17.38 6.27
CA ALA A 531 10.36 17.93 5.82
C ALA A 531 9.73 16.96 4.79
N LEU A 532 10.47 16.58 3.74
CA LEU A 532 9.99 15.67 2.69
C LEU A 532 9.44 14.34 3.23
N ALA A 533 10.11 13.70 4.18
CA ALA A 533 9.66 12.43 4.77
C ALA A 533 8.32 12.53 5.53
N HIS A 534 7.91 13.74 5.93
CA HIS A 534 6.61 13.98 6.54
C HIS A 534 5.53 14.27 5.49
N HIS A 535 5.90 14.91 4.37
CA HIS A 535 5.00 15.26 3.25
C HIS A 535 4.77 14.13 2.24
N ASP A 536 5.64 13.12 2.22
CA ASP A 536 5.44 11.87 1.48
C ASP A 536 4.32 11.02 2.08
N ASP A 537 3.90 11.29 3.33
CA ASP A 537 2.75 10.64 3.94
C ASP A 537 1.44 11.26 3.45
N VAL A 538 0.89 10.66 2.39
CA VAL A 538 -0.38 11.05 1.77
C VAL A 538 -1.57 10.99 2.74
N SER A 539 -1.46 10.25 3.85
CA SER A 539 -2.52 10.12 4.85
C SER A 539 -2.73 11.36 5.72
N THR A 540 -1.83 12.34 5.63
CA THR A 540 -1.88 13.61 6.38
C THR A 540 -2.59 14.73 5.61
N CYS A 541 -3.05 14.46 4.37
CA CYS A 541 -3.69 15.44 3.51
C CYS A 541 -5.12 15.74 3.96
N TRP A 542 -5.38 16.99 4.38
CA TRP A 542 -6.70 17.41 4.83
C TRP A 542 -7.46 18.27 3.81
N ALA A 543 -6.76 18.86 2.83
CA ALA A 543 -7.39 19.65 1.77
C ALA A 543 -6.60 19.62 0.45
N TYR A 544 -7.34 19.70 -0.66
CA TYR A 544 -6.80 20.00 -1.99
C TYR A 544 -7.06 21.47 -2.32
N VAL A 545 -6.02 22.18 -2.77
CA VAL A 545 -6.11 23.61 -3.06
C VAL A 545 -5.30 24.00 -4.28
N ILE A 546 -5.77 25.01 -5.00
CA ILE A 546 -4.92 25.81 -5.88
C ILE A 546 -4.27 26.94 -5.08
N ALA A 547 -3.19 27.50 -5.61
CA ALA A 547 -2.49 28.65 -5.04
C ALA A 547 -2.35 29.73 -6.10
N GLY A 548 -2.41 30.99 -5.68
CA GLY A 548 -2.22 32.14 -6.55
C GLY A 548 -1.64 33.33 -5.78
N GLU A 549 -1.43 34.42 -6.51
CA GLU A 549 -0.81 35.64 -5.98
C GLU A 549 -1.74 36.84 -6.16
N ASP A 550 -1.78 37.72 -5.17
CA ASP A 550 -2.41 39.03 -5.27
C ASP A 550 -1.51 40.12 -4.63
N ASP A 551 -2.07 41.30 -4.36
CA ASP A 551 -1.37 42.42 -3.74
C ASP A 551 -0.97 42.16 -2.28
N PHE A 552 -1.61 41.21 -1.59
CA PHE A 552 -1.38 40.90 -0.19
C PHE A 552 -0.38 39.76 0.01
N GLY A 553 -0.48 38.71 -0.79
CA GLY A 553 0.32 37.50 -0.58
C GLY A 553 -0.02 36.35 -1.51
N ILE A 554 0.30 35.16 -1.01
CA ILE A 554 0.04 33.88 -1.64
C ILE A 554 -1.24 33.33 -1.02
N TRP A 555 -2.32 33.35 -1.78
CA TRP A 555 -3.61 32.81 -1.37
C TRP A 555 -3.74 31.35 -1.81
N VAL A 556 -4.60 30.61 -1.12
CA VAL A 556 -5.03 29.26 -1.50
C VAL A 556 -6.55 29.18 -1.57
N SER A 557 -7.08 28.38 -2.50
CA SER A 557 -8.51 28.08 -2.60
C SER A 557 -8.74 26.63 -3.03
N GLY A 558 -9.68 25.94 -2.39
CA GLY A 558 -10.04 24.57 -2.76
C GLY A 558 -11.05 23.93 -1.84
N ALA A 559 -10.94 22.62 -1.63
CA ALA A 559 -11.92 21.82 -0.90
C ALA A 559 -11.26 20.97 0.19
N ILE A 560 -12.01 20.68 1.26
CA ILE A 560 -11.64 19.63 2.21
C ILE A 560 -11.49 18.31 1.43
N HIS A 561 -10.40 17.59 1.68
CA HIS A 561 -10.13 16.31 1.04
C HIS A 561 -11.17 15.27 1.46
N PHE A 562 -11.65 14.42 0.53
CA PHE A 562 -12.75 13.49 0.81
C PHE A 562 -12.45 12.47 1.93
N ASP A 563 -11.18 12.11 2.12
CA ASP A 563 -10.73 11.23 3.22
C ASP A 563 -10.38 11.99 4.51
N ALA A 564 -10.50 13.32 4.54
CA ALA A 564 -10.18 14.10 5.73
C ALA A 564 -11.28 13.92 6.80
N ASP A 565 -10.89 13.40 7.95
CA ASP A 565 -11.79 13.29 9.10
C ASP A 565 -11.94 14.63 9.84
N GLU A 566 -12.98 14.74 10.67
CA GLU A 566 -13.29 15.95 11.43
C GLU A 566 -12.15 16.37 12.37
N ARG A 567 -11.36 15.41 12.88
CA ARG A 567 -10.22 15.69 13.76
C ARG A 567 -9.08 16.31 12.95
N MET A 568 -8.76 15.79 11.78
CA MET A 568 -7.73 16.34 10.88
C MET A 568 -8.06 17.78 10.52
N VAL A 569 -9.30 18.05 10.12
CA VAL A 569 -9.75 19.42 9.78
C VAL A 569 -9.65 20.33 11.01
N LYS A 570 -10.10 19.89 12.19
CA LYS A 570 -9.98 20.68 13.43
C LYS A 570 -8.53 20.95 13.83
N LEU A 571 -7.65 19.96 13.70
CA LEU A 571 -6.22 20.12 13.99
C LEU A 571 -5.59 21.08 12.99
N ALA A 572 -5.92 20.97 11.70
CA ALA A 572 -5.39 21.85 10.67
C ALA A 572 -5.80 23.29 10.91
N LEU A 573 -7.10 23.54 11.12
CA LEU A 573 -7.64 24.88 11.34
C LEU A 573 -7.21 25.48 12.69
N GLY A 574 -6.95 24.64 13.69
CA GLY A 574 -6.39 25.06 14.97
C GLY A 574 -4.89 25.35 14.94
N THR A 575 -4.22 25.11 13.81
CA THR A 575 -2.76 25.21 13.69
C THR A 575 -2.39 26.22 12.58
N PRO A 576 -1.37 27.08 12.78
CA PRO A 576 -0.85 27.94 11.72
C PRO A 576 -0.39 27.11 10.51
N HIS A 577 -0.52 27.66 9.30
CA HIS A 577 -0.02 27.02 8.08
C HIS A 577 1.26 27.70 7.60
N SER A 578 2.22 26.92 7.13
CA SER A 578 3.49 27.41 6.57
C SER A 578 3.78 26.72 5.24
N GLY A 579 4.19 27.52 4.26
CA GLY A 579 4.77 27.02 3.02
C GLY A 579 6.26 26.69 3.17
N HIS A 580 6.77 25.83 2.29
CA HIS A 580 8.19 25.52 2.16
C HIS A 580 8.64 25.70 0.70
N TRP A 581 9.73 26.45 0.51
CA TRP A 581 10.27 26.77 -0.82
C TRP A 581 11.60 26.07 -1.05
N GLU A 582 11.76 25.48 -2.23
CA GLU A 582 13.00 24.83 -2.65
C GLU A 582 13.50 25.35 -3.99
N ARG A 583 14.82 25.32 -4.18
CA ARG A 583 15.42 25.68 -5.47
C ARG A 583 15.19 24.57 -6.48
N THR A 584 14.44 24.88 -7.54
CA THR A 584 14.16 23.95 -8.64
C THR A 584 15.28 23.96 -9.68
N ALA A 585 15.17 23.16 -10.75
CA ALA A 585 16.18 23.03 -11.81
C ALA A 585 16.54 24.37 -12.49
N GLY A 586 15.68 25.40 -12.38
CA GLY A 586 15.94 26.78 -12.83
C GLY A 586 16.71 27.68 -11.84
N GLY A 587 17.07 27.16 -10.66
CA GLY A 587 17.87 27.86 -9.64
C GLY A 587 17.13 28.87 -8.77
N ARG A 588 15.84 29.13 -9.03
CA ARG A 588 14.96 30.01 -8.23
C ARG A 588 14.14 29.17 -7.23
N PRO A 589 13.85 29.69 -6.02
CA PRO A 589 12.98 28.99 -5.06
C PRO A 589 11.51 28.96 -5.51
N GLU A 590 10.88 27.80 -5.49
CA GLU A 590 9.43 27.60 -5.73
C GLU A 590 8.77 26.94 -4.52
N LEU A 591 7.50 27.25 -4.30
CA LEU A 591 6.69 26.56 -3.29
C LEU A 591 6.52 25.10 -3.71
N ILE A 592 6.81 24.17 -2.80
CA ILE A 592 6.64 22.75 -3.05
C ILE A 592 5.67 22.08 -2.08
N ILE A 593 5.49 22.67 -0.89
CA ILE A 593 4.75 22.07 0.22
C ILE A 593 4.04 23.16 1.03
N ALA A 594 2.84 22.84 1.54
CA ALA A 594 2.15 23.61 2.55
C ALA A 594 1.66 22.70 3.71
N HIS A 595 1.97 23.07 4.95
CA HIS A 595 1.72 22.23 6.13
C HIS A 595 1.26 23.03 7.35
N ALA A 596 0.34 22.45 8.13
CA ALA A 596 -0.07 22.97 9.43
C ALA A 596 0.98 22.66 10.51
N VAL A 597 1.61 23.69 11.07
CA VAL A 597 2.72 23.61 12.03
C VAL A 597 2.58 24.58 13.20
N ASN A 598 3.02 24.16 14.39
CA ASN A 598 2.99 25.00 15.59
C ASN A 598 3.99 26.16 15.55
N ASP A 599 5.06 26.05 14.76
CA ASP A 599 6.08 27.08 14.58
C ASP A 599 6.24 27.42 13.08
N PRO A 600 5.33 28.23 12.51
CA PRO A 600 5.36 28.56 11.09
C PRO A 600 6.57 29.43 10.75
N GLY A 601 7.19 29.13 9.60
CA GLY A 601 8.32 29.91 9.08
C GLY A 601 7.89 31.34 8.80
N PHE A 602 6.78 31.53 8.10
CA PHE A 602 6.14 32.82 7.89
C PHE A 602 4.95 32.96 8.84
N ALA A 603 5.12 33.77 9.90
CA ALA A 603 4.03 34.01 10.82
C ALA A 603 3.01 34.98 10.18
N ASN A 604 1.78 34.50 9.96
CA ASN A 604 0.67 35.38 9.62
C ASN A 604 0.33 36.22 10.85
N TYR A 605 0.72 37.50 10.84
CA TYR A 605 0.63 38.42 11.99
C TYR A 605 -0.79 38.54 12.60
N TYR A 606 -1.83 38.23 11.82
CA TYR A 606 -3.23 38.33 12.23
C TYR A 606 -3.72 37.20 13.17
N GLN A 607 -3.03 36.06 13.26
CA GLN A 607 -3.40 35.04 14.27
C GLN A 607 -3.22 35.54 15.71
N ARG A 608 -2.36 36.55 15.95
CA ARG A 608 -2.22 37.18 17.28
C ARG A 608 -3.24 38.30 17.53
N ALA A 609 -3.92 38.80 16.50
CA ALA A 609 -4.88 39.89 16.63
C ALA A 609 -6.29 39.36 17.00
N ALA A 610 -6.69 38.20 16.43
CA ALA A 610 -7.96 37.55 16.76
C ALA A 610 -8.05 37.11 18.23
N ASP A 611 -6.92 36.74 18.86
CA ASP A 611 -6.86 36.42 20.30
C ASP A 611 -7.10 37.63 21.21
N ARG A 612 -7.08 38.87 20.68
CA ARG A 612 -7.31 40.10 21.44
C ARG A 612 -8.76 40.56 21.47
N GLU A 613 -9.60 40.07 20.55
CA GLU A 613 -11.05 40.30 20.55
C GLU A 613 -11.81 39.09 21.11
N GLY A 614 -11.57 38.81 22.38
CA GLY A 614 -12.59 38.61 23.42
C GLY A 614 -13.81 37.69 23.27
N ASP A 615 -14.12 37.00 22.18
CA ASP A 615 -15.48 36.40 22.04
C ASP A 615 -15.60 34.97 21.46
N LEU A 616 -14.53 34.18 21.35
CA LEU A 616 -14.65 32.74 21.03
C LEU A 616 -13.96 31.78 22.02
N GLY A 617 -13.50 32.29 23.17
CA GLY A 617 -12.80 31.51 24.20
C GLY A 617 -13.67 30.89 25.31
N MET A 618 -15.00 30.91 25.23
CA MET A 618 -15.89 30.41 26.29
C MET A 618 -17.09 29.58 25.78
N VAL A 619 -16.86 28.47 25.10
CA VAL A 619 -17.89 27.41 24.97
C VAL A 619 -17.24 26.03 25.04
N ALA A 620 -16.70 25.64 26.20
CA ALA A 620 -16.44 24.21 26.52
C ALA A 620 -16.06 23.92 28.00
N CYS A 621 -16.28 24.83 28.96
CA CYS A 621 -15.87 24.61 30.35
C CYS A 621 -17.05 24.41 31.33
N PHE A 622 -18.10 23.65 30.97
CA PHE A 622 -19.11 23.21 31.95
C PHE A 622 -19.70 21.81 31.66
N ALA A 623 -18.84 20.79 31.55
CA ALA A 623 -19.27 19.40 31.76
C ALA A 623 -18.66 18.88 33.07
N PRO A 624 -19.42 18.22 33.96
CA PRO A 624 -18.87 17.69 35.21
C PRO A 624 -17.80 16.65 34.90
N ALA A 625 -16.62 16.84 35.48
CA ALA A 625 -15.47 15.95 35.30
C ALA A 625 -15.82 14.53 35.80
N PRO A 626 -15.68 13.47 34.98
CA PRO A 626 -15.57 12.13 35.53
C PRO A 626 -14.26 12.05 36.32
N VAL A 627 -14.36 11.66 37.59
CA VAL A 627 -13.21 11.38 38.45
C VAL A 627 -12.37 10.28 37.79
N GLN A 628 -11.23 10.67 37.23
CA GLN A 628 -10.20 9.74 36.76
C GLN A 628 -9.41 9.23 37.99
N PRO A 629 -9.10 7.94 38.07
CA PRO A 629 -8.20 7.45 39.10
C PRO A 629 -6.81 8.04 38.91
N VAL A 630 -6.21 8.50 40.00
CA VAL A 630 -4.88 9.14 40.02
C VAL A 630 -3.84 8.15 39.50
N ALA A 631 -3.26 8.44 38.33
CA ALA A 631 -2.14 7.68 37.79
C ALA A 631 -0.89 7.89 38.66
N ASN A 632 -0.13 6.83 38.89
CA ASN A 632 1.04 6.82 39.74
C ASN A 632 2.14 7.74 39.16
N SER A 633 2.35 8.91 39.77
CA SER A 633 3.33 9.93 39.36
C SER A 633 4.75 9.40 39.12
N ALA A 634 5.16 8.35 39.84
CA ALA A 634 6.45 7.71 39.66
C ALA A 634 6.66 7.10 38.25
N LEU A 635 5.60 6.67 37.58
CA LEU A 635 5.69 6.13 36.21
C LEU A 635 5.83 7.26 35.18
N LEU A 636 5.18 8.40 35.41
CA LEU A 636 5.25 9.57 34.53
C LEU A 636 6.63 10.25 34.63
N ASP A 637 7.19 10.35 35.83
CA ASP A 637 8.53 10.90 36.05
C ASP A 637 9.61 9.98 35.45
N ALA A 638 9.48 8.66 35.58
CA ALA A 638 10.40 7.70 34.97
C ALA A 638 10.32 7.68 33.42
N VAL A 639 9.15 7.95 32.85
CA VAL A 639 8.96 8.09 31.40
C VAL A 639 9.55 9.41 30.91
N ALA A 640 9.40 10.51 31.67
CA ALA A 640 10.00 11.79 31.37
C ALA A 640 11.54 11.74 31.44
N GLU A 641 12.12 11.11 32.46
CA GLU A 641 13.57 10.92 32.57
C GLU A 641 14.13 10.05 31.43
N ARG A 642 13.43 8.97 31.04
CA ARG A 642 13.83 8.13 29.90
C ARG A 642 13.70 8.86 28.57
N ALA A 643 12.71 9.73 28.40
CA ALA A 643 12.56 10.56 27.21
C ALA A 643 13.70 11.59 27.11
N VAL A 644 14.11 12.20 28.23
CA VAL A 644 15.25 13.14 28.27
C VAL A 644 16.57 12.41 28.00
N LEU A 645 16.79 11.23 28.57
CA LEU A 645 17.99 10.42 28.31
C LEU A 645 18.06 9.95 26.84
N ALA A 646 16.95 9.48 26.29
CA ALA A 646 16.86 9.09 24.88
C ALA A 646 17.09 10.29 23.94
N PHE A 647 16.67 11.49 24.33
CA PHE A 647 16.92 12.73 23.60
C PHE A 647 18.41 13.11 23.62
N VAL A 648 19.08 13.02 24.78
CA VAL A 648 20.52 13.30 24.92
C VAL A 648 21.37 12.29 24.13
N GLU A 649 21.00 11.01 24.18
CA GLU A 649 21.70 9.94 23.44
C GLU A 649 21.51 10.11 21.93
N HIS A 650 20.31 10.49 21.50
CA HIS A 650 20.03 10.83 20.10
C HIS A 650 20.84 12.06 19.64
N GLN A 651 21.00 13.10 20.47
CA GLN A 651 21.84 14.25 20.12
C GLN A 651 23.32 13.87 19.95
N ALA A 652 23.86 13.01 20.81
CA ALA A 652 25.26 12.55 20.71
C ALA A 652 25.51 11.73 19.43
N VAL A 653 24.55 10.89 19.01
CA VAL A 653 24.60 10.12 17.76
C VAL A 653 24.59 11.05 16.54
N GLN A 654 23.78 12.10 16.58
CA GLN A 654 23.67 13.07 15.48
C GLN A 654 24.95 13.90 15.35
N ALA A 655 25.53 14.37 16.45
CA ALA A 655 26.80 15.11 16.43
C ALA A 655 27.95 14.27 15.82
N ARG A 656 27.95 12.96 16.06
CA ARG A 656 28.95 12.04 15.50
C ARG A 656 28.71 11.77 14.01
N ALA A 657 27.45 11.69 13.58
CA ALA A 657 27.10 11.56 12.17
C ALA A 657 27.47 12.82 11.35
N ASP A 658 27.35 14.00 11.93
CA ASP A 658 27.70 15.27 11.29
C ASP A 658 29.23 15.43 11.13
N GLN A 659 30.02 14.98 12.12
CA GLN A 659 31.49 14.92 12.02
C GLN A 659 31.96 13.98 10.89
N VAL A 660 31.30 12.82 10.73
CA VAL A 660 31.60 11.87 9.65
C VAL A 660 31.26 12.47 8.29
N ARG A 661 30.12 13.19 8.18
CA ARG A 661 29.68 13.83 6.94
C ARG A 661 30.63 14.94 6.48
N ALA A 662 31.07 15.79 7.41
CA ALA A 662 32.07 16.83 7.14
C ALA A 662 33.41 16.25 6.66
N ALA A 663 33.82 15.09 7.19
CA ALA A 663 35.02 14.38 6.73
C ALA A 663 34.86 13.80 5.32
N MET A 664 33.66 13.33 4.97
CA MET A 664 33.35 12.79 3.64
C MET A 664 33.29 13.90 2.56
N ASP A 665 32.72 15.07 2.87
CA ASP A 665 32.69 16.20 1.94
C ASP A 665 34.09 16.74 1.65
N ALA A 666 34.95 16.84 2.68
CA ALA A 666 36.35 17.21 2.51
C ALA A 666 37.14 16.21 1.64
N ALA A 667 36.80 14.91 1.70
CA ALA A 667 37.40 13.88 0.85
C ALA A 667 36.89 13.92 -0.60
N GLY A 668 35.60 14.23 -0.80
CA GLY A 668 34.98 14.38 -2.12
C GLY A 668 35.54 15.54 -2.92
N VAL A 669 35.81 16.69 -2.26
CA VAL A 669 36.45 17.86 -2.89
C VAL A 669 37.87 17.55 -3.36
N ARG A 670 38.64 16.77 -2.58
CA ARG A 670 39.99 16.33 -2.98
C ARG A 670 39.99 15.41 -4.21
N ARG A 671 39.05 14.45 -4.28
CA ARG A 671 38.91 13.54 -5.44
C ARG A 671 38.47 14.26 -6.72
N LYS A 672 37.56 15.25 -6.62
CA LYS A 672 37.13 16.05 -7.78
C LYS A 672 38.28 16.90 -8.34
N ARG A 673 39.13 17.43 -7.45
CA ARG A 673 40.31 18.22 -7.86
C ARG A 673 41.37 17.36 -8.55
N SER A 674 41.67 16.17 -8.02
CA SER A 674 42.64 15.23 -8.64
C SER A 674 42.16 14.71 -9.99
N LEU A 675 40.86 14.46 -10.16
CA LEU A 675 40.27 14.05 -11.44
C LEU A 675 40.35 15.17 -12.48
N ALA A 676 40.06 16.42 -12.08
CA ALA A 676 40.17 17.57 -12.97
C ALA A 676 41.62 17.85 -13.41
N GLU A 677 42.61 17.63 -12.54
CA GLU A 677 44.04 17.73 -12.88
C GLU A 677 44.48 16.62 -13.84
N ALA A 678 44.02 15.38 -13.64
CA ALA A 678 44.30 14.26 -14.54
C ALA A 678 43.68 14.45 -15.95
N ILE A 679 42.46 14.98 -16.02
CA ILE A 679 41.79 15.31 -17.29
C ILE A 679 42.57 16.40 -18.04
N ARG A 680 43.01 17.46 -17.35
CA ARG A 680 43.82 18.53 -17.95
C ARG A 680 45.16 18.04 -18.47
N ALA A 681 45.84 17.17 -17.71
CA ALA A 681 47.10 16.57 -18.14
C ALA A 681 46.93 15.70 -19.40
N ASN A 682 45.84 14.94 -19.49
CA ASN A 682 45.54 14.09 -20.64
C ASN A 682 45.19 14.92 -21.90
N HIS A 683 44.48 16.03 -21.74
CA HIS A 683 44.21 16.96 -22.85
C HIS A 683 45.49 17.66 -23.35
N ALA A 684 46.40 18.06 -22.45
CA ALA A 684 47.67 18.64 -22.83
C ALA A 684 48.58 17.64 -23.58
N ALA A 685 48.61 16.38 -23.13
CA ALA A 685 49.36 15.31 -23.81
C ALA A 685 48.83 15.01 -25.22
N ARG A 686 47.52 15.11 -25.44
CA ARG A 686 46.89 14.92 -26.76
C ARG A 686 47.08 16.12 -27.70
N ALA A 687 47.25 17.32 -27.16
CA ALA A 687 47.49 18.52 -27.96
C ALA A 687 48.96 18.65 -28.43
N GLY A 688 49.92 18.07 -27.70
CA GLY A 688 51.34 18.06 -28.09
C GLY A 688 51.74 16.95 -29.08
N ALA A 689 50.81 16.07 -29.45
CA ALA A 689 51.04 14.94 -30.37
C ALA A 689 50.45 15.18 -31.78
N ARG A 690 50.20 16.43 -32.16
CA ARG A 690 49.78 16.85 -33.50
C ARG A 690 50.76 17.80 -34.13
#